data_AF-A0A0P7XU04-F1
#
_entry.id   AF-A0A0P7XU04-F1
#
_cell.length_a   1.000
_cell.length_b   1.000
_cell.length_c   1.000
_cell.angle_alpha   90.00
_cell.angle_beta   90.00
_cell.angle_gamma   90.00
#
_symmetry.space_group_name_H-M   'P 1'
#
loop_
_entity.id
_entity.type
_entity.pdbx_description
1 polymer ?
#
loop_
_entity_poly.entity_id
_entity_poly.type
_entity_poly.pdbx_seq_one_letter_code
_entity_poly.pdbx_strand_id
1 'polypeptide(L)'
;MVVQWVRLVPAVRQVWDSSPAWGALQQTGIPSWVCPLSPGSVLPGKASARHNPTQDNYSHSELQGAPVNIAAYYVLPLHSEPKSPLRSAERELIWLPLCRACERVADLEGDTEQRCCCAADDRMAQSAAGKSNKEQKYDRQLRLWGDHGQEALENAHVCLINATATGTEILKNLVLPGIGAFTIVDGHKVTGEDNRAQAATELLQELNSDVSGNFVEESPDKLLDNDPEFFHRFSLVIGVQLIESTCLRLAGVLWNAGVPFLVCKTYGLVGYMRLAVKEHTVVESHPDNALEDLRLDQPFAELKNHIQSYDLDNMDKKDHSHTPWIIVVAKYLEKWYNEHNYQLPKNYKEKEAFRQLIREGILKNENGVAEDEENFEEAIKNVNTALNPTKIPSTVQDILNAEGWKNITAQTPAFWVMARAVKEFVENEGEGKLPVRGTIPDMIADSEKFINLQNVYREKAMQDASVVSKHVESLLQSVGKPPESISEQEIRLFSKNAAFLRVVRCRSLADECSVELVNKDEITSCMDNPDSEMVLYLMLRSVDRFFQQHSRYPGVYNYQVEEDIGKLKLCVNSLLQEYGLNVNVKDDYIHEFKHSGVKEASLFMLGALAESSAIAQDCFASVGGLSMLAQCVARLAIESSIERSAFKAAITMTRALCACLGDNAPLAAGLAEHHLVSSLLMLLSCPTVSTADQLCIILTLSHCTEASEVHQQHLLQGGGLSKMINLLAESQDEELKRAVIFVLHTCEQKSCTVGLSPINSRNISRILRSCQHKCDRHTVLMEAEDRFRRAGQKVIREEWSASKDCR
;
A
#
# COMPACT_ATOMS: atom_id res chain seq x y z
N MET A 1 -1.19 0.09 16.93
CA MET A 1 -1.60 -0.98 15.99
C MET A 1 -2.80 -0.64 15.11
N VAL A 2 -4.04 -0.41 15.57
CA VAL A 2 -5.16 -0.09 14.63
C VAL A 2 -4.96 1.24 13.87
N VAL A 3 -4.28 2.21 14.48
CA VAL A 3 -3.84 3.47 13.84
C VAL A 3 -2.70 3.24 12.82
N GLN A 4 -1.87 2.22 13.02
CA GLN A 4 -0.90 1.75 12.01
C GLN A 4 -1.59 0.93 10.92
N TRP A 5 -2.68 0.22 11.25
CA TRP A 5 -3.52 -0.54 10.31
C TRP A 5 -4.18 0.38 9.28
N VAL A 6 -4.66 1.56 9.71
CA VAL A 6 -5.14 2.64 8.81
C VAL A 6 -4.05 3.15 7.85
N ARG A 7 -2.76 3.00 8.20
CA ARG A 7 -1.61 3.30 7.32
C ARG A 7 -1.10 2.10 6.51
N LEU A 8 -1.50 0.87 6.83
CA LEU A 8 -1.00 -0.38 6.23
C LEU A 8 -1.85 -0.88 5.06
N VAL A 9 -3.07 -0.36 4.87
CA VAL A 9 -3.91 -0.69 3.69
C VAL A 9 -3.17 -0.53 2.35
N PRO A 10 -2.23 0.44 2.17
CA PRO A 10 -1.39 0.50 0.97
C PRO A 10 -0.19 -0.46 0.96
N ALA A 11 0.31 -0.94 2.10
CA ALA A 11 1.59 -1.66 2.21
C ALA A 11 1.47 -3.19 2.07
N VAL A 12 0.28 -3.76 2.21
CA VAL A 12 0.00 -5.17 1.85
C VAL A 12 0.31 -5.46 0.37
N ARG A 13 0.39 -4.40 -0.45
CA ARG A 13 0.69 -4.45 -1.87
C ARG A 13 2.16 -4.72 -2.22
N GLN A 14 3.12 -4.45 -1.33
CA GLN A 14 4.54 -4.58 -1.65
C GLN A 14 5.13 -5.97 -1.34
N VAL A 15 4.39 -6.80 -0.59
CA VAL A 15 4.82 -8.16 -0.20
C VAL A 15 4.84 -9.16 -1.37
N TRP A 16 4.31 -8.78 -2.55
CA TRP A 16 4.35 -9.63 -3.75
C TRP A 16 5.49 -9.34 -4.73
N ASP A 17 6.32 -8.32 -4.48
CA ASP A 17 7.42 -7.91 -5.37
C ASP A 17 8.84 -8.19 -4.85
N SER A 18 8.98 -8.77 -3.66
CA SER A 18 10.30 -8.95 -3.02
C SER A 18 10.55 -10.39 -2.55
N SER A 19 10.34 -11.36 -3.43
CA SER A 19 10.81 -12.75 -3.21
C SER A 19 12.05 -13.04 -4.08
N PRO A 20 13.15 -13.55 -3.51
CA PRO A 20 14.40 -13.80 -4.23
C PRO A 20 14.30 -15.11 -5.03
N ALA A 21 13.88 -15.01 -6.30
CA ALA A 21 13.86 -16.14 -7.24
C ALA A 21 14.18 -15.72 -8.69
N TRP A 22 15.12 -14.79 -8.86
CA TRP A 22 15.65 -14.36 -10.18
C TRP A 22 17.16 -14.55 -10.33
N GLY A 23 17.75 -15.49 -9.58
CA GLY A 23 19.16 -15.87 -9.67
C GLY A 23 19.38 -17.21 -10.39
N ALA A 24 18.75 -17.46 -11.53
CA ALA A 24 19.10 -18.58 -12.43
C ALA A 24 18.32 -18.51 -13.75
N LEU A 25 18.71 -17.64 -14.70
CA LEU A 25 18.45 -17.79 -16.15
C LEU A 25 19.15 -16.69 -16.98
N GLN A 26 20.43 -16.42 -16.70
CA GLN A 26 21.32 -15.69 -17.62
C GLN A 26 22.52 -16.58 -17.96
N GLN A 27 22.28 -17.60 -18.79
CA GLN A 27 23.32 -18.30 -19.53
C GLN A 27 22.78 -18.77 -20.88
N THR A 28 22.75 -17.88 -21.86
CA THR A 28 23.07 -18.16 -23.27
C THR A 28 23.28 -16.82 -23.98
N GLY A 29 24.48 -16.63 -24.54
CA GLY A 29 24.96 -15.33 -25.01
C GLY A 29 24.67 -14.97 -26.47
N ILE A 30 25.16 -13.76 -26.80
CA ILE A 30 25.51 -13.16 -28.12
C ILE A 30 24.41 -12.26 -28.75
N PRO A 31 24.72 -11.04 -29.28
CA PRO A 31 25.60 -9.98 -28.78
C PRO A 31 24.96 -8.55 -28.85
N SER A 32 25.60 -7.62 -28.16
CA SER A 32 25.43 -6.17 -28.25
C SER A 32 25.64 -5.59 -29.65
N TRP A 33 24.80 -4.65 -30.06
CA TRP A 33 25.14 -3.60 -31.03
C TRP A 33 25.13 -2.25 -30.33
N VAL A 34 26.22 -1.50 -30.49
CA VAL A 34 26.55 -0.23 -29.84
C VAL A 34 26.55 0.90 -30.88
N CYS A 35 26.00 2.06 -30.47
CA CYS A 35 26.23 3.44 -30.95
C CYS A 35 25.69 3.89 -32.33
N PRO A 36 25.51 5.22 -32.59
CA PRO A 36 26.17 6.36 -31.91
C PRO A 36 25.29 7.57 -31.51
N LEU A 37 25.96 8.43 -30.72
CA LEU A 37 25.61 9.76 -30.24
C LEU A 37 25.41 10.83 -31.34
N SER A 38 24.79 11.95 -30.90
CA SER A 38 25.09 13.38 -31.24
C SER A 38 24.13 14.10 -32.23
N PRO A 39 24.20 15.45 -32.40
CA PRO A 39 23.50 16.46 -31.59
C PRO A 39 22.79 17.58 -32.42
N GLY A 40 21.88 18.34 -31.78
CA GLY A 40 21.67 19.78 -32.06
C GLY A 40 20.69 20.23 -33.18
N SER A 41 19.81 21.18 -32.82
CA SER A 41 19.40 22.33 -33.66
C SER A 41 18.59 23.39 -32.87
N VAL A 42 19.33 24.33 -32.25
CA VAL A 42 19.27 25.82 -32.41
C VAL A 42 18.42 26.28 -33.62
N LEU A 43 17.49 27.26 -33.68
CA LEU A 43 17.19 28.59 -33.06
C LEU A 43 15.83 29.12 -33.67
N PRO A 44 15.37 30.40 -33.59
CA PRO A 44 15.43 31.50 -32.60
C PRO A 44 14.07 32.23 -32.34
N GLY A 45 13.96 33.12 -31.34
CA GLY A 45 12.87 34.12 -31.32
C GLY A 45 12.63 34.98 -30.06
N LYS A 46 13.54 35.93 -29.79
CA LYS A 46 13.49 37.17 -28.97
C LYS A 46 12.15 37.70 -28.39
N ALA A 47 12.16 38.09 -27.10
CA ALA A 47 11.89 39.45 -26.52
C ALA A 47 11.81 39.35 -24.97
N SER A 48 12.79 39.72 -24.14
CA SER A 48 13.29 41.06 -23.72
C SER A 48 12.34 41.96 -22.91
N ALA A 49 12.51 41.99 -21.57
CA ALA A 49 12.59 43.18 -20.69
C ALA A 49 12.71 42.73 -19.20
N ARG A 50 13.90 42.70 -18.57
CA ARG A 50 14.51 43.73 -17.69
C ARG A 50 13.58 44.31 -16.60
N HIS A 51 13.82 43.95 -15.33
CA HIS A 51 14.39 44.86 -14.32
C HIS A 51 14.85 44.15 -13.03
N ASN A 52 15.74 44.83 -12.32
CA ASN A 52 16.71 44.36 -11.32
C ASN A 52 16.14 44.41 -9.87
N PRO A 53 16.91 43.96 -8.86
CA PRO A 53 16.42 43.51 -7.55
C PRO A 53 16.38 44.62 -6.51
N THR A 54 15.52 44.46 -5.50
CA THR A 54 15.61 45.17 -4.22
C THR A 54 15.45 44.16 -3.09
N GLN A 55 16.51 44.06 -2.28
CA GLN A 55 16.46 43.61 -0.90
C GLN A 55 15.43 44.44 -0.14
N ASP A 56 14.62 43.81 0.71
CA ASP A 56 14.32 44.36 2.03
C ASP A 56 13.79 43.29 2.99
N ASN A 57 14.31 43.37 4.21
CA ASN A 57 14.02 42.56 5.37
C ASN A 57 12.55 42.68 5.81
N TYR A 58 11.91 41.58 6.22
CA TYR A 58 10.92 41.60 7.31
C TYR A 58 10.89 40.26 8.08
N SER A 59 11.39 40.33 9.31
CA SER A 59 10.89 39.73 10.56
C SER A 59 10.28 38.32 10.56
N HIS A 60 10.95 37.46 11.32
CA HIS A 60 10.40 36.37 12.12
C HIS A 60 8.97 36.63 12.64
N SER A 61 8.08 35.69 12.38
CA SER A 61 6.98 35.37 13.29
C SER A 61 6.94 33.85 13.49
N GLU A 62 6.87 33.47 14.76
CA GLU A 62 6.87 32.13 15.29
C GLU A 62 5.60 31.39 14.85
N LEU A 63 5.76 30.27 14.12
CA LEU A 63 4.70 29.27 14.00
C LEU A 63 5.01 28.16 15.01
N GLN A 64 4.42 28.32 16.20
CA GLN A 64 4.25 27.25 17.18
C GLN A 64 3.47 26.10 16.54
N GLY A 65 3.85 24.86 16.90
CA GLY A 65 3.40 23.61 16.28
C GLY A 65 1.89 23.53 16.04
N ALA A 66 1.52 23.39 14.77
CA ALA A 66 0.16 23.07 14.35
C ALA A 66 -0.18 21.61 14.73
N PRO A 67 -1.31 21.35 15.40
CA PRO A 67 -1.80 19.99 15.63
C PRO A 67 -2.20 19.35 14.29
N VAL A 68 -1.69 18.16 14.01
CA VAL A 68 -2.03 17.40 12.81
C VAL A 68 -3.42 16.79 12.97
N ASN A 69 -4.43 17.36 12.31
CA ASN A 69 -5.69 16.68 12.04
C ASN A 69 -5.45 15.59 11.00
N ILE A 70 -5.38 14.32 11.42
CA ILE A 70 -5.49 13.21 10.46
C ILE A 70 -6.99 12.97 10.22
N ALA A 71 -7.61 13.85 9.43
CA ALA A 71 -8.76 13.48 8.64
C ALA A 71 -8.21 12.97 7.30
N ALA A 72 -8.03 11.66 7.19
CA ALA A 72 -7.57 11.09 5.94
C ALA A 72 -8.78 10.96 4.99
N TYR A 73 -8.91 11.91 4.09
CA TYR A 73 -9.83 11.80 2.95
C TYR A 73 -9.09 11.08 1.83
N TYR A 74 -9.42 9.82 1.59
CA TYR A 74 -8.81 9.05 0.52
C TYR A 74 -9.68 9.10 -0.74
N VAL A 75 -9.18 9.74 -1.78
CA VAL A 75 -9.31 9.21 -3.14
C VAL A 75 -7.98 8.51 -3.43
N LEU A 76 -7.95 7.18 -3.40
CA LEU A 76 -6.76 6.41 -3.78
C LEU A 76 -6.36 6.80 -5.22
N PRO A 77 -5.16 7.37 -5.46
CA PRO A 77 -4.58 7.37 -6.79
C PRO A 77 -4.03 5.96 -7.01
N LEU A 78 -4.84 5.09 -7.61
CA LEU A 78 -4.40 3.76 -8.04
C LEU A 78 -3.50 3.91 -9.27
N HIS A 79 -2.21 4.09 -9.05
CA HIS A 79 -1.21 3.57 -9.99
C HIS A 79 -0.77 2.19 -9.51
N SER A 80 -1.10 1.18 -10.31
CA SER A 80 -0.44 -0.13 -10.29
C SER A 80 -0.74 -0.90 -11.55
N GLU A 81 0.33 -1.49 -12.05
CA GLU A 81 0.40 -2.47 -13.11
C GLU A 81 -0.27 -3.80 -12.69
N PRO A 82 -0.97 -4.51 -13.59
CA PRO A 82 -1.65 -5.77 -13.29
C PRO A 82 -0.79 -7.00 -13.61
N LYS A 83 -0.22 -7.64 -12.59
CA LYS A 83 0.46 -8.93 -12.78
C LYS A 83 -0.49 -10.02 -13.29
N SER A 84 -0.04 -10.71 -14.34
CA SER A 84 -0.70 -11.81 -15.06
C SER A 84 -1.33 -12.95 -14.22
N PRO A 85 -2.50 -13.49 -14.61
CA PRO A 85 -3.01 -14.77 -14.12
C PRO A 85 -2.65 -15.90 -15.09
N LEU A 86 -1.71 -16.76 -14.70
CA LEU A 86 -1.57 -18.11 -15.25
C LEU A 86 -1.10 -18.99 -14.09
N ARG A 87 -2.07 -19.62 -13.42
CA ARG A 87 -2.03 -20.92 -12.72
C ARG A 87 -3.07 -20.93 -11.59
N SER A 88 -4.32 -21.21 -11.96
CA SER A 88 -5.25 -21.89 -11.09
C SER A 88 -5.32 -23.36 -11.51
N ALA A 89 -5.59 -24.24 -10.54
CA ALA A 89 -6.09 -25.60 -10.77
C ALA A 89 -5.17 -26.59 -11.53
N GLU A 90 -4.14 -27.10 -10.85
CA GLU A 90 -3.59 -28.44 -11.15
C GLU A 90 -2.77 -29.01 -9.96
N ARG A 91 -3.28 -28.91 -8.73
CA ARG A 91 -2.71 -29.60 -7.55
C ARG A 91 -3.77 -29.93 -6.50
N GLU A 92 -4.75 -30.75 -6.87
CA GLU A 92 -5.52 -31.56 -5.91
C GLU A 92 -6.26 -32.67 -6.66
N LEU A 93 -5.49 -33.56 -7.28
CA LEU A 93 -5.86 -34.88 -7.78
C LEU A 93 -4.52 -35.46 -8.25
N ILE A 94 -4.12 -36.63 -7.73
CA ILE A 94 -2.78 -37.26 -7.82
C ILE A 94 -1.92 -37.00 -6.57
N TRP A 95 -2.35 -37.52 -5.42
CA TRP A 95 -1.47 -38.19 -4.45
C TRP A 95 -2.29 -39.30 -3.76
N LEU A 96 -1.75 -40.53 -3.79
CA LEU A 96 -2.31 -41.84 -3.39
C LEU A 96 -3.34 -42.45 -4.38
N PRO A 97 -3.05 -43.56 -5.11
CA PRO A 97 -2.22 -44.70 -4.67
C PRO A 97 -1.20 -45.18 -5.73
N LEU A 98 0.09 -44.99 -5.48
CA LEU A 98 1.17 -45.71 -6.17
C LEU A 98 2.24 -46.17 -5.16
N CYS A 99 1.78 -46.77 -4.06
CA CYS A 99 2.64 -47.41 -3.06
C CYS A 99 2.33 -48.93 -2.93
N ARG A 100 2.12 -49.61 -4.07
CA ARG A 100 2.09 -51.08 -4.18
C ARG A 100 2.47 -51.54 -5.60
N ALA A 101 3.72 -51.33 -6.02
CA ALA A 101 4.26 -51.97 -7.23
C ALA A 101 5.80 -52.00 -7.31
N CYS A 102 6.54 -51.99 -6.18
CA CYS A 102 7.99 -52.22 -6.18
C CYS A 102 8.42 -53.20 -5.06
N GLU A 103 7.61 -54.24 -4.84
CA GLU A 103 8.12 -55.51 -4.32
C GLU A 103 8.14 -56.50 -5.50
N ARG A 104 9.33 -57.01 -5.82
CA ARG A 104 9.72 -57.85 -6.99
C ARG A 104 10.28 -57.07 -8.18
N VAL A 105 11.52 -56.60 -8.06
CA VAL A 105 12.68 -57.03 -8.87
C VAL A 105 13.92 -56.62 -8.08
N ALA A 106 14.30 -57.43 -7.10
CA ALA A 106 15.63 -57.43 -6.51
C ALA A 106 16.18 -58.81 -6.80
N ASP A 107 16.79 -58.97 -7.97
CA ASP A 107 17.76 -60.01 -8.27
C ASP A 107 18.43 -59.66 -9.61
N LEU A 108 19.77 -59.71 -9.59
CA LEU A 108 20.75 -59.66 -10.69
C LEU A 108 21.40 -58.29 -11.01
N GLU A 109 22.66 -58.20 -10.53
CA GLU A 109 23.83 -57.50 -11.11
C GLU A 109 23.78 -55.94 -11.12
N GLY A 110 24.74 -55.14 -10.66
CA GLY A 110 26.11 -55.26 -10.15
C GLY A 110 26.72 -53.83 -10.23
N ASP A 111 27.36 -53.37 -9.16
CA ASP A 111 28.20 -52.16 -8.98
C ASP A 111 28.04 -50.92 -9.88
N THR A 112 27.72 -49.77 -9.27
CA THR A 112 28.56 -48.54 -9.25
C THR A 112 27.95 -47.45 -8.36
N GLU A 113 28.76 -46.90 -7.44
CA GLU A 113 28.42 -45.79 -6.55
C GLU A 113 28.15 -44.48 -7.31
N GLN A 114 26.99 -43.86 -7.10
CA GLN A 114 26.77 -42.45 -7.41
C GLN A 114 25.90 -41.78 -6.33
N ARG A 115 26.54 -40.95 -5.51
CA ARG A 115 25.92 -40.13 -4.46
C ARG A 115 24.85 -39.23 -5.07
N CYS A 116 23.59 -39.46 -4.71
CA CYS A 116 22.42 -38.71 -5.18
C CYS A 116 22.03 -37.59 -4.19
N CYS A 117 21.56 -36.47 -4.73
CA CYS A 117 21.29 -35.17 -4.12
C CYS A 117 20.13 -35.11 -3.09
N CYS A 118 19.85 -36.18 -2.35
CA CYS A 118 18.68 -36.27 -1.46
C CYS A 118 18.88 -35.65 -0.07
N ALA A 119 20.06 -35.11 0.24
CA ALA A 119 20.37 -34.57 1.58
C ALA A 119 19.88 -33.12 1.82
N ALA A 120 19.31 -32.46 0.81
CA ALA A 120 18.80 -31.09 0.92
C ALA A 120 17.33 -31.02 1.39
N ASP A 121 16.52 -32.04 1.10
CA ASP A 121 15.10 -32.07 1.47
C ASP A 121 14.86 -32.35 2.96
N ASP A 122 15.76 -33.10 3.63
CA ASP A 122 15.66 -33.37 5.06
C ASP A 122 15.88 -32.13 5.93
N ARG A 123 16.62 -31.11 5.44
CA ARG A 123 16.84 -29.86 6.18
C ARG A 123 15.64 -28.91 6.14
N MET A 124 14.89 -28.90 5.04
CA MET A 124 13.66 -28.09 4.95
C MET A 124 12.52 -28.72 5.76
N ALA A 125 12.40 -30.05 5.75
CA ALA A 125 11.41 -30.79 6.55
C ALA A 125 11.66 -30.66 8.07
N GLN A 126 12.93 -30.55 8.50
CA GLN A 126 13.27 -30.34 9.92
C GLN A 126 12.96 -28.93 10.44
N SER A 127 12.90 -27.90 9.58
CA SER A 127 12.59 -26.52 10.01
C SER A 127 11.08 -26.28 10.25
N ALA A 128 10.21 -27.07 9.62
CA ALA A 128 8.76 -26.97 9.78
C ALA A 128 8.25 -27.69 11.04
N ALA A 129 9.03 -28.62 11.60
CA ALA A 129 8.64 -29.46 12.74
C ALA A 129 8.68 -28.75 14.12
N GLY A 130 9.10 -27.47 14.18
CA GLY A 130 9.26 -26.72 15.43
C GLY A 130 8.37 -25.49 15.61
N LYS A 131 7.60 -25.07 14.59
CA LYS A 131 6.75 -23.88 14.66
C LYS A 131 5.35 -24.25 15.17
N SER A 132 4.82 -23.46 16.10
CA SER A 132 3.43 -23.65 16.56
C SER A 132 2.43 -23.49 15.40
N ASN A 133 1.25 -24.12 15.49
CA ASN A 133 0.21 -23.97 14.46
C ASN A 133 -0.16 -22.48 14.21
N LYS A 134 -0.09 -21.65 15.26
CA LYS A 134 -0.31 -20.20 15.16
C LYS A 134 0.80 -19.49 14.38
N GLU A 135 2.07 -19.81 14.64
CA GLU A 135 3.19 -19.24 13.87
C GLU A 135 3.11 -19.58 12.38
N GLN A 136 2.66 -20.78 12.03
CA GLN A 136 2.46 -21.15 10.62
C GLN A 136 1.31 -20.36 9.98
N LYS A 137 0.20 -20.19 10.72
CA LYS A 137 -0.98 -19.45 10.26
C LYS A 137 -0.69 -17.95 10.07
N TYR A 138 0.06 -17.34 11.00
CA TYR A 138 0.35 -15.91 11.00
C TYR A 138 1.74 -15.55 10.42
N ASP A 139 2.48 -16.48 9.81
CA ASP A 139 3.86 -16.26 9.32
C ASP A 139 3.99 -15.00 8.43
N ARG A 140 3.00 -14.73 7.57
CA ARG A 140 3.02 -13.56 6.66
C ARG A 140 2.93 -12.23 7.41
N GLN A 141 2.08 -12.14 8.42
CA GLN A 141 1.87 -10.91 9.19
C GLN A 141 2.93 -10.71 10.29
N LEU A 142 3.49 -11.82 10.82
CA LEU A 142 4.64 -11.78 11.73
C LEU A 142 5.87 -11.12 11.09
N ARG A 143 6.03 -11.22 9.77
CA ARG A 143 7.10 -10.52 9.03
C ARG A 143 6.91 -8.99 8.99
N LEU A 144 5.71 -8.49 9.28
CA LEU A 144 5.40 -7.05 9.28
C LEU A 144 5.55 -6.45 10.67
N TRP A 145 4.95 -7.07 11.69
CA TRP A 145 4.90 -6.51 13.04
C TRP A 145 5.56 -7.36 14.13
N GLY A 146 6.19 -8.48 13.76
CA GLY A 146 6.91 -9.35 14.70
C GLY A 146 5.99 -10.10 15.66
N ASP A 147 6.61 -10.93 16.51
CA ASP A 147 5.91 -11.70 17.53
C ASP A 147 5.27 -10.79 18.58
N HIS A 148 5.95 -9.70 18.97
CA HIS A 148 5.43 -8.73 19.95
C HIS A 148 4.21 -7.96 19.42
N GLY A 149 4.18 -7.65 18.13
CA GLY A 149 2.99 -7.07 17.49
C GLY A 149 1.82 -8.05 17.49
N GLN A 150 2.09 -9.33 17.20
CA GLN A 150 1.05 -10.36 17.25
C GLN A 150 0.52 -10.57 18.67
N GLU A 151 1.40 -10.59 19.67
CA GLU A 151 1.01 -10.68 21.08
C GLU A 151 0.13 -9.50 21.50
N ALA A 152 0.47 -8.28 21.11
CA ALA A 152 -0.36 -7.10 21.37
C ALA A 152 -1.74 -7.19 20.69
N LEU A 153 -1.83 -7.80 19.51
CA LEU A 153 -3.09 -8.04 18.80
C LEU A 153 -3.94 -9.13 19.51
N GLU A 154 -3.32 -10.24 19.89
CA GLU A 154 -3.98 -11.36 20.60
C GLU A 154 -4.42 -10.98 22.02
N ASN A 155 -3.85 -9.93 22.61
CA ASN A 155 -4.26 -9.40 23.92
C ASN A 155 -5.29 -8.26 23.84
N ALA A 156 -5.60 -7.76 22.63
CA ALA A 156 -6.51 -6.64 22.46
C ALA A 156 -7.99 -7.09 22.42
N HIS A 157 -8.87 -6.23 22.95
CA HIS A 157 -10.32 -6.43 22.94
C HIS A 157 -11.02 -5.22 22.29
N VAL A 158 -11.65 -5.43 21.13
CA VAL A 158 -12.28 -4.35 20.34
C VAL A 158 -13.80 -4.36 20.48
N CYS A 159 -14.41 -3.19 20.66
CA CYS A 159 -15.87 -3.02 20.58
C CYS A 159 -16.28 -2.47 19.22
N LEU A 160 -17.20 -3.13 18.53
CA LEU A 160 -17.84 -2.63 17.33
C LEU A 160 -19.27 -2.18 17.66
N ILE A 161 -19.64 -0.96 17.30
CA ILE A 161 -21.02 -0.48 17.39
C ILE A 161 -21.64 -0.45 16.00
N ASN A 162 -22.80 -1.10 15.89
CA ASN A 162 -23.54 -1.40 14.68
C ASN A 162 -22.83 -2.38 13.73
N ALA A 163 -23.38 -3.59 13.60
CA ALA A 163 -22.96 -4.61 12.64
C ALA A 163 -23.62 -4.39 11.26
N THR A 164 -23.39 -3.23 10.67
CA THR A 164 -23.70 -3.01 9.24
C THR A 164 -22.58 -3.55 8.35
N ALA A 165 -22.72 -3.46 7.03
CA ALA A 165 -21.70 -3.96 6.10
C ALA A 165 -20.31 -3.38 6.39
N THR A 166 -20.23 -2.07 6.67
CA THR A 166 -18.97 -1.42 7.04
C THR A 166 -18.39 -1.97 8.34
N GLY A 167 -19.25 -2.23 9.34
CA GLY A 167 -18.81 -2.74 10.63
C GLY A 167 -18.31 -4.17 10.57
N THR A 168 -19.05 -5.06 9.91
CA THR A 168 -18.66 -6.47 9.75
C THR A 168 -17.40 -6.62 8.90
N GLU A 169 -17.20 -5.78 7.88
CA GLU A 169 -15.97 -5.77 7.08
C GLU A 169 -14.75 -5.30 7.88
N ILE A 170 -14.88 -4.25 8.70
CA ILE A 170 -13.81 -3.84 9.61
C ILE A 170 -13.47 -5.00 10.56
N LEU A 171 -14.48 -5.64 11.12
CA LEU A 171 -14.28 -6.68 12.13
C LEU A 171 -13.71 -7.97 11.55
N LYS A 172 -14.15 -8.39 10.35
CA LYS A 172 -13.54 -9.48 9.56
C LYS A 172 -12.03 -9.32 9.46
N ASN A 173 -11.60 -8.10 9.14
CA ASN A 173 -10.18 -7.74 8.98
C ASN A 173 -9.40 -7.66 10.30
N LEU A 174 -10.07 -7.69 11.45
CA LEU A 174 -9.44 -7.84 12.77
C LEU A 174 -9.46 -9.29 13.26
N VAL A 175 -10.50 -10.04 12.92
CA VAL A 175 -10.65 -11.46 13.28
C VAL A 175 -9.65 -12.34 12.53
N LEU A 176 -9.49 -12.16 11.21
CA LEU A 176 -8.54 -12.92 10.39
C LEU A 176 -7.10 -12.89 10.90
N PRO A 177 -6.51 -11.73 11.25
CA PRO A 177 -5.16 -11.67 11.82
C PRO A 177 -5.09 -12.09 13.30
N GLY A 178 -6.20 -12.42 13.95
CA GLY A 178 -6.20 -12.96 15.30
C GLY A 178 -6.24 -11.91 16.40
N ILE A 179 -7.15 -10.92 16.32
CA ILE A 179 -7.49 -10.08 17.48
C ILE A 179 -7.92 -10.96 18.67
N GLY A 180 -7.51 -10.63 19.89
CA GLY A 180 -7.83 -11.44 21.07
C GLY A 180 -9.32 -11.66 21.29
N ALA A 181 -10.07 -10.56 21.33
CA ALA A 181 -11.51 -10.60 21.48
C ALA A 181 -12.21 -9.44 20.77
N PHE A 182 -13.49 -9.64 20.47
CA PHE A 182 -14.38 -8.58 20.03
C PHE A 182 -15.73 -8.61 20.74
N THR A 183 -16.40 -7.47 20.77
CA THR A 183 -17.80 -7.36 21.22
C THR A 183 -18.61 -6.49 20.28
N ILE A 184 -19.70 -7.01 19.74
CA ILE A 184 -20.63 -6.26 18.88
C ILE A 184 -21.77 -5.69 19.73
N VAL A 185 -21.98 -4.39 19.65
CA VAL A 185 -23.13 -3.68 20.25
C VAL A 185 -24.09 -3.28 19.14
N ASP A 186 -25.26 -3.92 19.09
CA ASP A 186 -26.29 -3.56 18.12
C ASP A 186 -27.70 -3.90 18.64
N GLY A 187 -28.59 -2.91 18.60
CA GLY A 187 -29.99 -3.08 18.98
C GLY A 187 -30.94 -3.36 17.80
N HIS A 188 -30.43 -3.39 16.56
CA HIS A 188 -31.26 -3.60 15.37
C HIS A 188 -31.45 -5.09 15.04
N LYS A 189 -32.53 -5.41 14.33
CA LYS A 189 -32.82 -6.76 13.84
C LYS A 189 -32.47 -6.89 12.36
N VAL A 190 -32.07 -8.10 11.95
CA VAL A 190 -32.02 -8.50 10.54
C VAL A 190 -33.47 -8.67 10.05
N THR A 191 -33.74 -8.40 8.76
CA THR A 191 -35.09 -8.45 8.17
C THR A 191 -35.76 -9.82 8.35
N GLY A 192 -36.47 -10.03 9.46
CA GLY A 192 -37.15 -11.29 9.75
C GLY A 192 -37.22 -11.60 11.23
N GLU A 193 -36.16 -12.17 11.81
CA GLU A 193 -36.27 -12.84 13.13
C GLU A 193 -35.04 -12.66 14.04
N ASP A 194 -33.81 -12.59 13.50
CA ASP A 194 -32.58 -12.59 14.30
C ASP A 194 -32.03 -11.19 14.66
N ASN A 195 -31.38 -11.10 15.82
CA ASN A 195 -30.65 -9.91 16.25
C ASN A 195 -29.39 -9.73 15.38
N ARG A 196 -29.16 -8.52 14.86
CA ARG A 196 -28.03 -8.24 13.97
C ARG A 196 -26.67 -8.43 14.65
N ALA A 197 -26.55 -8.13 15.95
CA ALA A 197 -25.31 -8.33 16.70
C ALA A 197 -24.98 -9.82 16.88
N GLN A 198 -25.99 -10.62 17.19
CA GLN A 198 -25.84 -12.07 17.37
C GLN A 198 -25.45 -12.73 16.04
N ALA A 199 -26.24 -12.53 14.99
CA ALA A 199 -26.01 -13.16 13.69
C ALA A 199 -24.62 -12.80 13.11
N ALA A 200 -24.20 -11.54 13.25
CA ALA A 200 -22.88 -11.11 12.80
C ALA A 200 -21.75 -11.75 13.61
N THR A 201 -21.91 -11.86 14.94
CA THR A 201 -20.91 -12.50 15.81
C THR A 201 -20.72 -13.97 15.46
N GLU A 202 -21.80 -14.72 15.25
CA GLU A 202 -21.76 -16.14 14.91
C GLU A 202 -20.95 -16.39 13.62
N LEU A 203 -21.25 -15.65 12.54
CA LEU A 203 -20.54 -15.78 11.26
C LEU A 203 -19.08 -15.32 11.31
N LEU A 204 -18.81 -14.22 12.03
CA LEU A 204 -17.43 -13.72 12.17
C LEU A 204 -16.58 -14.68 13.01
N GLN A 205 -17.17 -15.36 13.99
CA GLN A 205 -16.48 -16.33 14.83
C GLN A 205 -15.95 -17.54 14.05
N GLU A 206 -16.59 -17.91 12.94
CA GLU A 206 -16.14 -19.00 12.06
C GLU A 206 -14.82 -18.69 11.34
N LEU A 207 -14.50 -17.40 11.14
CA LEU A 207 -13.31 -16.99 10.41
C LEU A 207 -12.02 -17.31 11.16
N ASN A 208 -12.08 -17.34 12.49
CA ASN A 208 -10.91 -17.61 13.31
C ASN A 208 -11.29 -18.15 14.71
N SER A 209 -11.02 -19.43 14.94
CA SER A 209 -11.25 -20.10 16.22
C SER A 209 -10.40 -19.59 17.38
N ASP A 210 -9.31 -18.86 17.10
CA ASP A 210 -8.42 -18.31 18.13
C ASP A 210 -8.95 -17.00 18.75
N VAL A 211 -10.02 -16.44 18.17
CA VAL A 211 -10.61 -15.15 18.55
C VAL A 211 -11.85 -15.36 19.40
N SER A 212 -12.07 -14.56 20.45
CA SER A 212 -13.31 -14.61 21.23
C SER A 212 -14.33 -13.55 20.79
N GLY A 213 -15.43 -13.98 20.18
CA GLY A 213 -16.55 -13.13 19.78
C GLY A 213 -17.65 -13.07 20.84
N ASN A 214 -18.13 -11.86 21.13
CA ASN A 214 -19.24 -11.61 22.04
C ASN A 214 -20.21 -10.57 21.43
N PHE A 215 -21.43 -10.48 21.95
CA PHE A 215 -22.39 -9.47 21.52
C PHE A 215 -23.25 -8.94 22.66
N VAL A 216 -23.83 -7.75 22.44
CA VAL A 216 -24.80 -7.09 23.32
C VAL A 216 -25.96 -6.58 22.48
N GLU A 217 -27.15 -7.05 22.81
CA GLU A 217 -28.40 -6.76 22.10
C GLU A 217 -29.06 -5.44 22.57
N GLU A 218 -28.28 -4.38 22.68
CA GLU A 218 -28.77 -3.06 23.11
C GLU A 218 -28.32 -1.96 22.16
N SER A 219 -29.11 -0.88 22.10
CA SER A 219 -28.67 0.31 21.39
C SER A 219 -27.57 1.02 22.18
N PRO A 220 -26.61 1.67 21.50
CA PRO A 220 -25.55 2.42 22.17
C PRO A 220 -26.09 3.49 23.14
N ASP A 221 -27.21 4.15 22.83
CA ASP A 221 -27.83 5.13 23.73
C ASP A 221 -28.31 4.50 25.05
N LYS A 222 -28.89 3.29 25.03
CA LYS A 222 -29.34 2.60 26.24
C LYS A 222 -28.15 2.20 27.12
N LEU A 223 -27.07 1.71 26.50
CA LEU A 223 -25.85 1.41 27.24
C LEU A 223 -25.23 2.67 27.85
N LEU A 224 -25.21 3.78 27.11
CA LEU A 224 -24.72 5.06 27.64
C LEU A 224 -25.57 5.59 28.81
N ASP A 225 -26.88 5.31 28.82
CA ASP A 225 -27.79 5.71 29.89
C ASP A 225 -27.65 4.80 31.14
N ASN A 226 -27.45 3.49 30.93
CA ASN A 226 -27.45 2.49 32.00
C ASN A 226 -26.07 2.20 32.58
N ASP A 227 -25.05 2.04 31.73
CA ASP A 227 -23.69 1.65 32.07
C ASP A 227 -22.67 2.26 31.09
N PRO A 228 -22.34 3.56 31.24
CA PRO A 228 -21.35 4.21 30.38
C PRO A 228 -19.93 3.64 30.56
N GLU A 229 -19.64 3.04 31.72
CA GLU A 229 -18.31 2.46 32.02
C GLU A 229 -18.07 1.14 31.27
N PHE A 230 -19.14 0.51 30.74
CA PHE A 230 -19.06 -0.62 29.83
C PHE A 230 -17.97 -0.47 28.77
N PHE A 231 -17.79 0.73 28.23
CA PHE A 231 -16.83 0.98 27.16
C PHE A 231 -15.38 1.16 27.62
N HIS A 232 -15.12 1.27 28.93
CA HIS A 232 -13.76 1.45 29.48
C HIS A 232 -12.88 0.21 29.33
N ARG A 233 -13.48 -0.96 29.16
CA ARG A 233 -12.78 -2.25 29.09
C ARG A 233 -12.14 -2.56 27.74
N PHE A 234 -12.41 -1.78 26.70
CA PHE A 234 -11.96 -2.07 25.35
C PHE A 234 -10.66 -1.35 25.02
N SER A 235 -9.79 -2.00 24.24
CA SER A 235 -8.57 -1.41 23.70
C SER A 235 -8.87 -0.36 22.62
N LEU A 236 -10.01 -0.49 21.94
CA LEU A 236 -10.51 0.41 20.91
C LEU A 236 -12.03 0.24 20.78
N VAL A 237 -12.75 1.35 20.62
CA VAL A 237 -14.17 1.35 20.23
C VAL A 237 -14.29 1.85 18.79
N ILE A 238 -15.06 1.14 17.97
CA ILE A 238 -15.32 1.47 16.57
C ILE A 238 -16.81 1.76 16.42
N GLY A 239 -17.15 3.01 16.13
CA GLY A 239 -18.54 3.46 15.93
C GLY A 239 -18.87 3.55 14.45
N VAL A 240 -19.82 2.73 13.98
CA VAL A 240 -20.20 2.68 12.57
C VAL A 240 -21.62 3.21 12.36
N GLN A 241 -21.82 4.08 11.36
CA GLN A 241 -23.13 4.66 11.03
C GLN A 241 -23.87 5.30 12.23
N LEU A 242 -23.11 5.89 13.17
CA LEU A 242 -23.69 6.56 14.34
C LEU A 242 -24.30 7.90 13.96
N ILE A 243 -25.49 8.18 14.53
CA ILE A 243 -26.07 9.52 14.51
C ILE A 243 -25.20 10.48 15.34
N GLU A 244 -25.15 11.76 14.95
CA GLU A 244 -24.23 12.74 15.54
C GLU A 244 -24.40 12.88 17.07
N SER A 245 -25.63 12.85 17.58
CA SER A 245 -25.90 12.95 19.03
C SER A 245 -25.29 11.79 19.82
N THR A 246 -25.56 10.56 19.42
CA THR A 246 -24.99 9.35 20.05
C THR A 246 -23.47 9.32 19.90
N CYS A 247 -22.96 9.70 18.73
CA CYS A 247 -21.52 9.76 18.44
C CYS A 247 -20.79 10.72 19.38
N LEU A 248 -21.30 11.95 19.56
CA LEU A 248 -20.71 12.96 20.44
C LEU A 248 -20.80 12.57 21.92
N ARG A 249 -21.94 11.99 22.35
CA ARG A 249 -22.10 11.47 23.72
C ARG A 249 -21.07 10.39 24.02
N LEU A 250 -20.96 9.39 23.14
CA LEU A 250 -19.99 8.31 23.28
C LEU A 250 -18.54 8.83 23.23
N ALA A 251 -18.23 9.72 22.28
CA ALA A 251 -16.91 10.32 22.16
C ALA A 251 -16.48 11.04 23.45
N GLY A 252 -17.40 11.74 24.13
CA GLY A 252 -17.14 12.38 25.42
C GLY A 252 -16.76 11.38 26.52
N VAL A 253 -17.50 10.27 26.64
CA VAL A 253 -17.22 9.20 27.61
C VAL A 253 -15.84 8.58 27.34
N LEU A 254 -15.59 8.16 26.09
CA LEU A 254 -14.33 7.51 25.70
C LEU A 254 -13.13 8.44 25.84
N TRP A 255 -13.28 9.71 25.47
CA TRP A 255 -12.24 10.72 25.61
C TRP A 255 -11.82 10.88 27.07
N ASN A 256 -12.78 10.97 27.99
CA ASN A 256 -12.50 11.10 29.42
C ASN A 256 -11.82 9.86 29.99
N ALA A 257 -12.24 8.67 29.56
CA ALA A 257 -11.64 7.39 29.93
C ALA A 257 -10.26 7.13 29.29
N GLY A 258 -9.89 7.87 28.24
CA GLY A 258 -8.65 7.64 27.48
C GLY A 258 -8.74 6.44 26.54
N VAL A 259 -9.94 5.97 26.22
CA VAL A 259 -10.18 4.88 25.28
C VAL A 259 -10.17 5.42 23.85
N PRO A 260 -9.35 4.87 22.93
CA PRO A 260 -9.37 5.26 21.53
C PRO A 260 -10.75 5.04 20.89
N PHE A 261 -11.19 5.99 20.07
CA PHE A 261 -12.45 5.92 19.35
C PHE A 261 -12.25 6.12 17.85
N LEU A 262 -12.73 5.18 17.03
CA LEU A 262 -12.73 5.29 15.58
C LEU A 262 -14.17 5.40 15.07
N VAL A 263 -14.52 6.53 14.49
CA VAL A 263 -15.83 6.74 13.86
C VAL A 263 -15.71 6.44 12.37
N CYS A 264 -16.59 5.60 11.85
CA CYS A 264 -16.68 5.29 10.43
C CYS A 264 -18.09 5.56 9.93
N LYS A 265 -18.20 6.25 8.79
CA LYS A 265 -19.47 6.38 8.05
C LYS A 265 -19.28 6.02 6.58
N THR A 266 -20.32 5.43 6.01
CA THR A 266 -20.44 5.16 4.58
C THR A 266 -21.74 5.78 4.09
N TYR A 267 -21.63 6.71 3.15
CA TYR A 267 -22.77 7.46 2.62
C TYR A 267 -22.68 7.56 1.10
N GLY A 268 -23.45 6.73 0.39
CA GLY A 268 -23.29 6.57 -1.05
C GLY A 268 -21.85 6.13 -1.38
N LEU A 269 -21.17 6.88 -2.24
CA LEU A 269 -19.77 6.64 -2.63
C LEU A 269 -18.74 7.30 -1.69
N VAL A 270 -19.19 7.90 -0.60
CA VAL A 270 -18.33 8.63 0.34
C VAL A 270 -18.03 7.76 1.57
N GLY A 271 -16.75 7.55 1.83
CA GLY A 271 -16.24 7.00 3.08
C GLY A 271 -15.75 8.11 4.01
N TYR A 272 -16.15 8.06 5.27
CA TYR A 272 -15.69 8.95 6.32
C TYR A 272 -15.07 8.13 7.45
N MET A 273 -13.91 8.59 7.93
CA MET A 273 -13.22 7.96 9.04
C MET A 273 -12.60 9.03 9.93
N ARG A 274 -12.80 8.90 11.24
CA ARG A 274 -12.29 9.86 12.23
C ARG A 274 -11.79 9.16 13.48
N LEU A 275 -10.50 9.30 13.74
CA LEU A 275 -9.83 8.76 14.92
C LEU A 275 -9.74 9.80 16.04
N ALA A 276 -10.40 9.57 17.17
CA ALA A 276 -10.22 10.37 18.38
C ALA A 276 -9.34 9.61 19.39
N VAL A 277 -8.11 10.11 19.56
CA VAL A 277 -7.18 9.67 20.60
C VAL A 277 -6.45 10.88 21.19
N LYS A 278 -6.41 10.98 22.52
CA LYS A 278 -5.73 12.08 23.22
C LYS A 278 -4.25 12.14 22.87
N GLU A 279 -3.58 11.00 23.00
CA GLU A 279 -2.18 10.84 22.68
C GLU A 279 -1.89 9.39 22.30
N HIS A 280 -1.20 9.20 21.18
CA HIS A 280 -0.73 7.91 20.71
C HIS A 280 0.76 7.99 20.41
N THR A 281 1.55 7.38 21.29
CA THR A 281 3.01 7.34 21.20
C THR A 281 3.46 6.09 20.45
N VAL A 282 4.36 6.25 19.48
CA VAL A 282 4.84 5.18 18.60
C VAL A 282 6.37 5.18 18.59
N VAL A 283 6.95 4.04 18.93
CA VAL A 283 8.41 3.80 18.86
C VAL A 283 8.78 3.24 17.49
N GLU A 284 8.16 2.13 17.10
CA GLU A 284 8.37 1.50 15.79
C GLU A 284 7.45 2.15 14.74
N SER A 285 7.90 3.28 14.18
CA SER A 285 7.12 3.97 13.15
C SER A 285 7.21 3.34 11.76
N HIS A 286 8.09 2.34 11.57
CA HIS A 286 8.39 1.68 10.30
C HIS A 286 8.54 2.65 9.12
N PRO A 287 9.59 3.50 9.11
CA PRO A 287 9.81 4.41 7.98
C PRO A 287 10.17 3.63 6.70
N ASP A 288 9.46 3.88 5.59
CA ASP A 288 9.68 3.20 4.31
C ASP A 288 11.10 3.39 3.77
N ASN A 289 11.61 4.62 3.86
CA ASN A 289 12.95 4.99 3.43
C ASN A 289 13.60 5.85 4.51
N ALA A 290 14.52 5.27 5.27
CA ALA A 290 15.33 5.99 6.24
C ALA A 290 16.77 6.10 5.75
N LEU A 291 17.40 7.24 6.02
CA LEU A 291 18.85 7.35 5.87
C LEU A 291 19.54 6.45 6.90
N GLU A 292 20.65 5.85 6.47
CA GLU A 292 21.47 5.01 7.34
C GLU A 292 22.28 5.86 8.34
N ASP A 293 22.43 5.33 9.55
CA ASP A 293 23.17 5.99 10.64
C ASP A 293 24.65 5.59 10.59
N LEU A 294 25.34 5.98 9.50
CA LEU A 294 26.70 5.54 9.21
C LEU A 294 27.78 6.30 9.99
N ARG A 295 27.45 7.44 10.61
CA ARG A 295 28.41 8.24 11.42
C ARG A 295 29.73 8.57 10.72
N LEU A 296 29.78 8.60 9.39
CA LEU A 296 31.02 8.90 8.65
C LEU A 296 31.44 10.37 8.76
N ASP A 297 30.47 11.26 8.99
CA ASP A 297 30.71 12.67 9.28
C ASP A 297 31.30 12.88 10.69
N GLN A 298 30.91 12.03 11.65
CA GLN A 298 31.31 12.10 13.05
C GLN A 298 31.57 10.69 13.63
N PRO A 299 32.67 10.04 13.24
CA PRO A 299 32.93 8.66 13.63
C PRO A 299 33.24 8.55 15.12
N PHE A 300 32.62 7.57 15.78
CA PHE A 300 32.96 7.20 17.16
C PHE A 300 34.31 6.49 17.23
N ALA A 301 34.90 6.38 18.43
CA ALA A 301 36.28 5.95 18.62
C ALA A 301 36.56 4.56 18.01
N GLU A 302 35.67 3.60 18.24
CA GLU A 302 35.78 2.23 17.74
C GLU A 302 35.69 2.17 16.22
N LEU A 303 34.78 2.94 15.60
CA LEU A 303 34.68 3.06 14.15
C LEU A 303 35.95 3.68 13.56
N LYS A 304 36.49 4.72 14.19
CA LYS A 304 37.74 5.35 13.75
C LYS A 304 38.90 4.36 13.80
N ASN A 305 39.04 3.60 14.89
CA ASN A 305 40.07 2.58 15.02
C ASN A 305 39.92 1.48 13.96
N HIS A 306 38.68 1.06 13.68
CA HIS A 306 38.38 0.07 12.65
C HIS A 306 38.67 0.59 11.25
N ILE A 307 38.35 1.85 10.94
CA ILE A 307 38.76 2.48 9.67
C ILE A 307 40.28 2.47 9.57
N GLN A 308 40.99 2.86 10.62
CA GLN A 308 42.46 2.94 10.64
C GLN A 308 43.17 1.60 10.40
N SER A 309 42.54 0.46 10.73
CA SER A 309 43.16 -0.86 10.49
C SER A 309 43.25 -1.26 9.02
N TYR A 310 42.53 -0.57 8.12
CA TYR A 310 42.60 -0.85 6.68
C TYR A 310 43.70 -0.03 6.01
N ASP A 311 44.55 -0.68 5.24
CA ASP A 311 45.56 -0.05 4.38
C ASP A 311 45.26 -0.35 2.91
N LEU A 312 44.44 0.49 2.27
CA LEU A 312 44.00 0.27 0.89
C LEU A 312 45.15 0.28 -0.12
N ASP A 313 46.23 1.01 0.16
CA ASP A 313 47.32 1.21 -0.80
C ASP A 313 48.22 -0.05 -0.90
N ASN A 314 48.23 -0.91 0.12
CA ASN A 314 49.06 -2.12 0.19
C ASN A 314 48.27 -3.45 0.19
N MET A 315 46.97 -3.41 -0.11
CA MET A 315 46.15 -4.63 -0.23
C MET A 315 46.42 -5.40 -1.52
N ASP A 316 46.25 -6.72 -1.47
CA ASP A 316 46.18 -7.51 -2.70
C ASP A 316 44.87 -7.20 -3.46
N LYS A 317 44.83 -7.56 -4.74
CA LYS A 317 43.67 -7.27 -5.61
C LYS A 317 42.36 -7.81 -5.03
N LYS A 318 42.38 -9.01 -4.44
CA LYS A 318 41.18 -9.68 -3.93
C LYS A 318 40.68 -8.99 -2.67
N ASP A 319 41.57 -8.59 -1.77
CA ASP A 319 41.24 -7.91 -0.54
C ASP A 319 40.75 -6.49 -0.80
N HIS A 320 41.34 -5.82 -1.77
CA HIS A 320 40.94 -4.48 -2.22
C HIS A 320 39.51 -4.49 -2.79
N SER A 321 39.21 -5.41 -3.72
CA SER A 321 37.90 -5.53 -4.37
C SER A 321 36.78 -6.05 -3.46
N HIS A 322 37.11 -6.62 -2.31
CA HIS A 322 36.15 -7.11 -1.31
C HIS A 322 36.16 -6.28 -0.02
N THR A 323 36.65 -5.04 -0.08
CA THR A 323 36.58 -4.12 1.05
C THR A 323 35.21 -3.44 1.09
N PRO A 324 34.51 -3.42 2.26
CA PRO A 324 33.25 -2.72 2.44
C PRO A 324 33.26 -1.29 1.89
N TRP A 325 32.25 -0.90 1.10
CA TRP A 325 32.20 0.43 0.49
C TRP A 325 32.20 1.56 1.53
N ILE A 326 31.66 1.32 2.73
CA ILE A 326 31.70 2.26 3.86
C ILE A 326 33.15 2.59 4.24
N ILE A 327 34.04 1.58 4.26
CA ILE A 327 35.46 1.75 4.56
C ILE A 327 36.16 2.48 3.42
N VAL A 328 35.82 2.17 2.16
CA VAL A 328 36.31 2.90 0.98
C VAL A 328 35.97 4.38 1.13
N VAL A 329 34.69 4.73 1.32
CA VAL A 329 34.27 6.13 1.52
C VAL A 329 35.00 6.77 2.70
N ALA A 330 35.11 6.08 3.84
CA ALA A 330 35.78 6.61 5.02
C ALA A 330 37.26 6.94 4.76
N LYS A 331 38.00 6.07 4.07
CA LYS A 331 39.42 6.27 3.75
C LYS A 331 39.66 7.42 2.79
N TYR A 332 38.84 7.51 1.74
CA TYR A 332 38.93 8.65 0.82
C TYR A 332 38.45 9.94 1.49
N LEU A 333 37.53 9.86 2.47
CA LEU A 333 37.11 11.01 3.27
C LEU A 333 38.25 11.52 4.16
N GLU A 334 39.07 10.65 4.74
CA GLU A 334 40.30 11.04 5.45
C GLU A 334 41.29 11.77 4.52
N LYS A 335 41.49 11.27 3.29
CA LYS A 335 42.32 11.93 2.26
C LYS A 335 41.75 13.32 1.93
N TRP A 336 40.45 13.40 1.62
CA TRP A 336 39.75 14.65 1.32
C TRP A 336 39.86 15.68 2.45
N TYR A 337 39.67 15.24 3.71
CA TYR A 337 39.74 16.10 4.88
C TYR A 337 41.10 16.80 5.01
N ASN A 338 42.20 16.10 4.75
CA ASN A 338 43.54 16.66 4.83
C ASN A 338 43.80 17.73 3.75
N GLU A 339 43.16 17.59 2.57
CA GLU A 339 43.29 18.53 1.45
C GLU A 339 42.34 19.75 1.56
N HIS A 340 41.23 19.60 2.28
CA HIS A 340 40.14 20.58 2.32
C HIS A 340 39.87 21.16 3.72
N ASN A 341 40.92 21.33 4.54
CA ASN A 341 40.84 21.94 5.88
C ASN A 341 39.79 21.27 6.80
N TYR A 342 39.73 19.94 6.78
CA TYR A 342 38.81 19.14 7.58
C TYR A 342 37.32 19.44 7.31
N GLN A 343 36.96 19.81 6.08
CA GLN A 343 35.57 20.00 5.66
C GLN A 343 35.03 18.86 4.80
N LEU A 344 33.78 18.46 5.07
CA LEU A 344 33.04 17.49 4.27
C LEU A 344 32.64 18.06 2.89
N PRO A 345 32.52 17.22 1.85
CA PRO A 345 31.87 17.59 0.59
C PRO A 345 30.39 17.97 0.81
N LYS A 346 30.03 19.24 0.59
CA LYS A 346 28.68 19.77 0.86
C LYS A 346 27.84 19.86 -0.41
N ASN A 347 28.35 20.57 -1.41
CA ASN A 347 27.60 20.86 -2.63
C ASN A 347 27.83 19.77 -3.69
N TYR A 348 26.99 19.79 -4.74
CA TYR A 348 27.06 18.81 -5.82
C TYR A 348 28.45 18.73 -6.47
N LYS A 349 29.11 19.89 -6.67
CA LYS A 349 30.43 19.97 -7.29
C LYS A 349 31.51 19.31 -6.43
N GLU A 350 31.50 19.57 -5.13
CA GLU A 350 32.42 18.93 -4.17
C GLU A 350 32.16 17.43 -4.07
N LYS A 351 30.90 17.01 -4.01
CA LYS A 351 30.55 15.58 -3.99
C LYS A 351 30.99 14.88 -5.28
N GLU A 352 30.94 15.56 -6.43
CA GLU A 352 31.43 15.00 -7.69
C GLU A 352 32.95 14.91 -7.73
N ALA A 353 33.66 15.92 -7.23
CA ALA A 353 35.12 15.85 -7.05
C ALA A 353 35.51 14.71 -6.10
N PHE A 354 34.75 14.49 -5.04
CA PHE A 354 34.96 13.39 -4.11
C PHE A 354 34.70 12.02 -4.75
N ARG A 355 33.66 11.87 -5.59
CA ARG A 355 33.45 10.65 -6.39
C ARG A 355 34.64 10.38 -7.31
N GLN A 356 35.16 11.44 -7.93
CA GLN A 356 36.32 11.31 -8.81
C GLN A 356 37.57 10.88 -8.04
N LEU A 357 37.76 11.41 -6.82
CA LEU A 357 38.84 10.97 -5.93
C LEU A 357 38.72 9.48 -5.57
N ILE A 358 37.53 8.97 -5.28
CA ILE A 358 37.31 7.53 -5.04
C ILE A 358 37.62 6.72 -6.30
N ARG A 359 37.16 7.19 -7.48
CA ARG A 359 37.36 6.51 -8.76
C ARG A 359 38.84 6.37 -9.15
N GLU A 360 39.66 7.35 -8.78
CA GLU A 360 41.12 7.29 -8.97
C GLU A 360 41.80 6.22 -8.10
N GLY A 361 41.10 5.75 -7.06
CA GLY A 361 41.50 4.66 -6.20
C GLY A 361 41.35 3.25 -6.77
N ILE A 362 40.63 3.10 -7.89
CA ILE A 362 40.41 1.79 -8.51
C ILE A 362 41.73 1.28 -9.10
N LEU A 363 42.09 0.03 -8.79
CA LEU A 363 43.31 -0.59 -9.29
C LEU A 363 43.33 -0.63 -10.82
N LYS A 364 44.53 -0.52 -11.41
CA LYS A 364 44.71 -0.60 -12.86
C LYS A 364 45.43 -1.89 -13.22
N ASN A 365 44.99 -2.54 -14.28
CA ASN A 365 45.65 -3.73 -14.82
C ASN A 365 46.98 -3.37 -15.52
N GLU A 366 47.70 -4.39 -16.00
CA GLU A 366 48.98 -4.24 -16.69
C GLU A 366 48.91 -3.32 -17.93
N ASN A 367 47.73 -3.16 -18.52
CA ASN A 367 47.47 -2.30 -19.68
C ASN A 367 47.08 -0.86 -19.29
N GLY A 368 47.08 -0.53 -18.00
CA GLY A 368 46.71 0.78 -17.48
C GLY A 368 45.19 1.05 -17.47
N VAL A 369 44.37 0.03 -17.74
CA VAL A 369 42.90 0.12 -17.71
C VAL A 369 42.43 -0.17 -16.29
N ALA A 370 41.46 0.61 -15.80
CA ALA A 370 40.85 0.39 -14.49
C ALA A 370 40.22 -1.01 -14.43
N GLU A 371 40.46 -1.71 -13.33
CA GLU A 371 39.82 -2.96 -12.97
C GLU A 371 38.34 -2.74 -12.66
N ASP A 372 37.54 -3.78 -12.81
CA ASP A 372 36.12 -3.73 -12.50
C ASP A 372 35.91 -4.05 -11.01
N GLU A 373 35.84 -3.02 -10.18
CA GLU A 373 35.70 -3.12 -8.72
C GLU A 373 34.32 -2.63 -8.27
N GLU A 374 33.38 -3.58 -8.15
CA GLU A 374 31.98 -3.28 -7.83
C GLU A 374 31.81 -2.56 -6.48
N ASN A 375 32.66 -2.84 -5.50
CA ASN A 375 32.64 -2.18 -4.19
C ASN A 375 33.00 -0.68 -4.26
N PHE A 376 33.90 -0.29 -5.17
CA PHE A 376 34.23 1.12 -5.43
C PHE A 376 33.11 1.83 -6.19
N GLU A 377 32.48 1.16 -7.16
CA GLU A 377 31.31 1.70 -7.84
C GLU A 377 30.11 1.85 -6.88
N GLU A 378 29.94 0.92 -5.93
CA GLU A 378 28.97 1.03 -4.86
C GLU A 378 29.29 2.22 -3.92
N ALA A 379 30.56 2.43 -3.57
CA ALA A 379 31.01 3.59 -2.79
C ALA A 379 30.65 4.91 -3.48
N ILE A 380 30.96 5.03 -4.77
CA ILE A 380 30.68 6.23 -5.60
C ILE A 380 29.18 6.55 -5.64
N LYS A 381 28.33 5.52 -5.82
CA LYS A 381 26.87 5.67 -5.84
C LYS A 381 26.35 6.15 -4.48
N ASN A 382 26.90 5.63 -3.39
CA ASN A 382 26.45 5.93 -2.03
C ASN A 382 27.00 7.25 -1.44
N VAL A 383 27.93 7.96 -2.11
CA VAL A 383 28.45 9.26 -1.64
C VAL A 383 27.34 10.26 -1.26
N ASN A 384 26.23 10.28 -2.01
CA ASN A 384 25.14 11.22 -1.74
C ASN A 384 24.44 10.97 -0.42
N THR A 385 24.24 9.70 -0.05
CA THR A 385 23.50 9.26 1.14
C THR A 385 24.41 9.09 2.34
N ALA A 386 25.65 8.65 2.12
CA ALA A 386 26.63 8.33 3.16
C ALA A 386 27.21 9.55 3.89
N LEU A 387 27.31 10.69 3.20
CA LEU A 387 27.88 11.94 3.74
C LEU A 387 26.80 12.89 4.28
N ASN A 388 25.62 12.37 4.62
CA ASN A 388 24.59 13.19 5.24
C ASN A 388 24.98 13.52 6.70
N PRO A 389 24.86 14.78 7.13
CA PRO A 389 25.18 15.14 8.51
C PRO A 389 24.31 14.38 9.51
N THR A 390 24.96 13.82 10.52
CA THR A 390 24.31 13.22 11.68
C THR A 390 23.59 14.32 12.46
N LYS A 391 22.25 14.29 12.44
CA LYS A 391 21.41 15.29 13.11
C LYS A 391 20.15 14.66 13.69
N ILE A 392 19.64 15.26 14.75
CA ILE A 392 18.34 14.90 15.34
C ILE A 392 17.22 15.39 14.40
N PRO A 393 16.30 14.54 13.94
CA PRO A 393 15.14 14.97 13.16
C PRO A 393 14.26 15.94 13.96
N SER A 394 13.68 16.95 13.30
CA SER A 394 12.85 17.98 13.95
C SER A 394 11.70 17.37 14.76
N THR A 395 11.03 16.36 14.19
CA THR A 395 9.92 15.66 14.87
C THR A 395 10.35 14.98 16.17
N VAL A 396 11.58 14.48 16.23
CA VAL A 396 12.13 13.88 17.47
C VAL A 396 12.58 14.97 18.42
N GLN A 397 13.15 16.05 17.90
CA GLN A 397 13.53 17.22 18.71
C GLN A 397 12.31 17.83 19.43
N ASP A 398 11.15 17.88 18.78
CA ASP A 398 9.89 18.32 19.40
C ASP A 398 9.48 17.40 20.57
N ILE A 399 9.64 16.08 20.41
CA ILE A 399 9.37 15.08 21.47
C ILE A 399 10.35 15.26 22.63
N LEU A 400 11.64 15.38 22.32
CA LEU A 400 12.71 15.60 23.31
C LEU A 400 12.67 17.00 23.92
N ASN A 401 11.85 17.93 23.43
CA ASN A 401 11.67 19.25 24.03
C ASN A 401 10.27 19.46 24.64
N ALA A 402 9.40 18.44 24.56
CA ALA A 402 8.06 18.51 25.11
C ALA A 402 8.08 18.79 26.62
N GLU A 403 7.17 19.63 27.10
CA GLU A 403 7.13 20.01 28.51
C GLU A 403 6.61 18.90 29.44
N GLY A 404 5.86 17.95 28.88
CA GLY A 404 5.07 16.96 29.60
C GLY A 404 5.85 15.97 30.49
N TRP A 405 7.17 15.88 30.33
CA TRP A 405 8.03 15.03 31.15
C TRP A 405 9.09 15.82 31.94
N LYS A 406 9.09 17.17 31.89
CA LYS A 406 10.01 17.99 32.70
C LYS A 406 9.93 17.63 34.19
N ASN A 407 8.74 17.24 34.65
CA ASN A 407 8.50 16.67 35.97
C ASN A 407 7.98 15.24 35.79
N ILE A 408 8.87 14.25 35.79
CA ILE A 408 8.45 12.84 35.79
C ILE A 408 7.70 12.55 37.08
N THR A 409 6.58 11.84 36.95
CA THR A 409 5.75 11.39 38.07
C THR A 409 5.57 9.87 38.00
N ALA A 410 5.01 9.27 39.05
CA ALA A 410 4.66 7.84 39.03
C ALA A 410 3.60 7.50 37.96
N GLN A 411 2.87 8.48 37.44
CA GLN A 411 1.83 8.33 36.42
C GLN A 411 2.38 8.52 35.00
N THR A 412 3.62 8.98 34.85
CA THR A 412 4.23 9.20 33.54
C THR A 412 4.37 7.86 32.78
N PRO A 413 3.86 7.78 31.52
CA PRO A 413 3.98 6.58 30.69
C PRO A 413 5.44 6.22 30.36
N ALA A 414 5.72 4.93 30.16
CA ALA A 414 7.06 4.41 29.87
C ALA A 414 7.73 5.12 28.67
N PHE A 415 6.97 5.39 27.61
CA PHE A 415 7.46 6.14 26.44
C PHE A 415 8.13 7.47 26.82
N TRP A 416 7.49 8.25 27.70
CA TRP A 416 8.01 9.57 28.10
C TRP A 416 9.18 9.48 29.07
N VAL A 417 9.23 8.43 29.90
CA VAL A 417 10.41 8.13 30.73
C VAL A 417 11.62 7.82 29.83
N MET A 418 11.44 6.95 28.82
CA MET A 418 12.50 6.63 27.86
C MET A 418 12.90 7.82 26.98
N ALA A 419 11.94 8.65 26.56
CA ALA A 419 12.23 9.88 25.80
C ALA A 419 13.09 10.85 26.62
N ARG A 420 12.80 10.99 27.92
CA ARG A 420 13.65 11.79 28.83
C ARG A 420 15.03 11.16 28.99
N ALA A 421 15.14 9.85 29.21
CA ALA A 421 16.43 9.18 29.29
C ALA A 421 17.28 9.37 28.02
N VAL A 422 16.68 9.29 26.83
CA VAL A 422 17.36 9.59 25.57
C VAL A 422 17.78 11.07 25.49
N LYS A 423 16.97 12.00 26.00
CA LYS A 423 17.40 13.40 26.10
C LYS A 423 18.63 13.56 26.99
N GLU A 424 18.65 12.93 28.16
CA GLU A 424 19.80 12.98 29.08
C GLU A 424 21.04 12.35 28.44
N PHE A 425 20.89 11.25 27.70
CA PHE A 425 21.97 10.70 26.88
C PHE A 425 22.47 11.71 25.84
N VAL A 426 21.57 12.33 25.07
CA VAL A 426 21.93 13.32 24.03
C VAL A 426 22.70 14.50 24.63
N GLU A 427 22.30 14.99 25.80
CA GLU A 427 22.94 16.14 26.47
C GLU A 427 24.29 15.80 27.09
N ASN A 428 24.52 14.53 27.44
CA ASN A 428 25.73 14.05 28.10
C ASN A 428 26.58 13.18 27.15
N GLU A 429 26.45 11.85 27.21
CA GLU A 429 27.33 10.90 26.53
C GLU A 429 27.19 10.92 25.00
N GLY A 430 26.02 11.33 24.51
CA GLY A 430 25.69 11.43 23.10
C GLY A 430 26.23 12.69 22.42
N GLU A 431 26.73 13.70 23.16
CA GLU A 431 27.32 14.94 22.61
C GLU A 431 26.42 15.60 21.53
N GLY A 432 25.12 15.71 21.79
CA GLY A 432 24.14 16.25 20.84
C GLY A 432 23.62 15.27 19.78
N LYS A 433 24.01 13.99 19.86
CA LYS A 433 23.60 12.93 18.92
C LYS A 433 22.71 11.90 19.64
N LEU A 434 21.81 11.28 18.86
CA LEU A 434 21.03 10.14 19.33
C LEU A 434 21.92 8.89 19.49
N PRO A 435 21.47 7.88 20.27
CA PRO A 435 22.11 6.56 20.32
C PRO A 435 22.34 5.99 18.91
N VAL A 436 23.45 5.29 18.70
CA VAL A 436 23.74 4.64 17.40
C VAL A 436 22.70 3.55 17.12
N ARG A 437 22.17 3.52 15.88
CA ARG A 437 21.15 2.53 15.47
C ARG A 437 21.65 1.08 15.53
N GLY A 438 22.92 0.87 15.19
CA GLY A 438 23.59 -0.43 15.25
C GLY A 438 23.43 -1.33 14.03
N THR A 439 22.78 -0.84 12.97
CA THR A 439 22.59 -1.57 11.71
C THR A 439 23.28 -0.82 10.57
N ILE A 440 23.81 -1.58 9.61
CA ILE A 440 24.39 -1.08 8.36
C ILE A 440 23.74 -1.83 7.18
N PRO A 441 23.65 -1.21 5.99
CA PRO A 441 23.08 -1.86 4.81
C PRO A 441 23.94 -3.05 4.36
N ASP A 442 23.37 -3.92 3.53
CA ASP A 442 24.15 -4.93 2.82
C ASP A 442 25.12 -4.26 1.82
N MET A 443 26.22 -4.93 1.50
CA MET A 443 27.24 -4.40 0.58
C MET A 443 28.15 -5.49 0.03
N ILE A 444 28.79 -5.18 -1.10
CA ILE A 444 29.79 -6.06 -1.71
C ILE A 444 31.07 -6.02 -0.87
N ALA A 445 31.30 -7.09 -0.11
CA ALA A 445 32.47 -7.26 0.74
C ALA A 445 32.76 -8.73 1.06
N ASP A 446 33.96 -9.00 1.55
CA ASP A 446 34.28 -10.28 2.18
C ASP A 446 33.43 -10.48 3.44
N SER A 447 32.97 -11.71 3.68
CA SER A 447 32.08 -12.02 4.80
C SER A 447 32.68 -11.66 6.16
N GLU A 448 33.98 -11.88 6.37
CA GLU A 448 34.65 -11.55 7.62
C GLU A 448 34.76 -10.03 7.79
N LYS A 449 35.14 -9.31 6.74
CA LYS A 449 35.22 -7.83 6.76
C LYS A 449 33.86 -7.19 7.03
N PHE A 450 32.80 -7.70 6.41
CA PHE A 450 31.44 -7.22 6.63
C PHE A 450 30.96 -7.49 8.06
N ILE A 451 31.15 -8.71 8.57
CA ILE A 451 30.74 -9.09 9.95
C ILE A 451 31.51 -8.25 10.98
N ASN A 452 32.81 -8.05 10.79
CA ASN A 452 33.63 -7.23 11.68
C ASN A 452 33.14 -5.78 11.71
N LEU A 453 32.87 -5.18 10.55
CA LEU A 453 32.31 -3.83 10.47
C LEU A 453 30.92 -3.76 11.13
N GLN A 454 30.05 -4.74 10.87
CA GLN A 454 28.72 -4.81 11.47
C GLN A 454 28.80 -4.89 13.01
N ASN A 455 29.73 -5.68 13.55
CA ASN A 455 29.92 -5.81 14.99
C ASN A 455 30.34 -4.48 15.65
N VAL A 456 31.16 -3.66 15.00
CA VAL A 456 31.55 -2.33 15.52
C VAL A 456 30.31 -1.46 15.79
N TYR A 457 29.36 -1.40 14.85
CA TYR A 457 28.11 -0.65 15.04
C TYR A 457 27.21 -1.31 16.08
N ARG A 458 27.10 -2.64 16.05
CA ARG A 458 26.25 -3.40 16.97
C ARG A 458 26.70 -3.22 18.42
N GLU A 459 27.99 -3.33 18.69
CA GLU A 459 28.57 -3.14 20.03
C GLU A 459 28.38 -1.71 20.50
N LYS A 460 28.62 -0.71 19.64
CA LYS A 460 28.37 0.69 20.00
C LYS A 460 26.91 0.95 20.34
N ALA A 461 25.96 0.39 19.57
CA ALA A 461 24.54 0.51 19.87
C ALA A 461 24.15 -0.14 21.20
N MET A 462 24.75 -1.29 21.55
CA MET A 462 24.54 -1.93 22.86
C MET A 462 25.10 -1.09 24.01
N GLN A 463 26.27 -0.48 23.83
CA GLN A 463 26.85 0.42 24.82
C GLN A 463 25.98 1.66 25.04
N ASP A 464 25.53 2.31 23.95
CA ASP A 464 24.66 3.49 24.03
C ASP A 464 23.33 3.13 24.71
N ALA A 465 22.71 2.01 24.34
CA ALA A 465 21.47 1.54 24.97
C ALA A 465 21.66 1.21 26.47
N SER A 466 22.83 0.71 26.88
CA SER A 466 23.15 0.48 28.30
C SER A 466 23.26 1.79 29.09
N VAL A 467 23.80 2.84 28.48
CA VAL A 467 23.81 4.19 29.09
C VAL A 467 22.40 4.73 29.22
N VAL A 468 21.58 4.61 28.18
CA VAL A 468 20.16 5.00 28.23
C VAL A 468 19.42 4.21 29.33
N SER A 469 19.71 2.92 29.51
CA SER A 469 19.14 2.09 30.59
C SER A 469 19.44 2.66 31.97
N LYS A 470 20.69 3.06 32.23
CA LYS A 470 21.07 3.68 33.52
C LYS A 470 20.30 4.97 33.79
N HIS A 471 20.09 5.79 32.74
CA HIS A 471 19.26 6.99 32.85
C HIS A 471 17.80 6.63 33.16
N VAL A 472 17.22 5.64 32.48
CA VAL A 472 15.85 5.14 32.79
C VAL A 472 15.75 4.65 34.23
N GLU A 473 16.70 3.85 34.71
CA GLU A 473 16.73 3.32 36.08
C GLU A 473 16.77 4.45 37.12
N SER A 474 17.62 5.46 36.90
CA SER A 474 17.73 6.65 37.76
C SER A 474 16.39 7.42 37.82
N LEU A 475 15.75 7.63 36.66
CA LEU A 475 14.46 8.31 36.58
C LEU A 475 13.35 7.53 37.29
N LEU A 476 13.29 6.21 37.13
CA LEU A 476 12.31 5.36 37.82
C LEU A 476 12.51 5.36 39.34
N GLN A 477 13.75 5.28 39.80
CA GLN A 477 14.08 5.39 41.23
C GLN A 477 13.65 6.73 41.81
N SER A 478 13.82 7.83 41.07
CA SER A 478 13.42 9.18 41.51
C SER A 478 11.91 9.33 41.77
N VAL A 479 11.08 8.50 41.13
CA VAL A 479 9.62 8.48 41.31
C VAL A 479 9.11 7.27 42.10
N GLY A 480 10.01 6.51 42.72
CA GLY A 480 9.68 5.33 43.54
C GLY A 480 9.16 4.13 42.74
N LYS A 481 9.45 4.04 41.45
CA LYS A 481 9.16 2.86 40.62
C LYS A 481 10.33 1.88 40.62
N PRO A 482 10.05 0.56 40.57
CA PRO A 482 11.10 -0.43 40.44
C PRO A 482 11.84 -0.27 39.09
N PRO A 483 13.17 -0.43 39.05
CA PRO A 483 13.97 -0.40 37.82
C PRO A 483 13.45 -1.35 36.74
N GLU A 484 12.90 -2.49 37.14
CA GLU A 484 12.40 -3.54 36.26
C GLU A 484 11.03 -3.21 35.62
N SER A 485 10.46 -2.02 35.90
CA SER A 485 9.17 -1.61 35.33
C SER A 485 9.21 -1.32 33.83
N ILE A 486 10.40 -1.12 33.25
CA ILE A 486 10.63 -1.02 31.81
C ILE A 486 11.71 -2.04 31.47
N SER A 487 11.41 -2.95 30.54
CA SER A 487 12.34 -4.03 30.20
C SER A 487 13.56 -3.54 29.42
N GLU A 488 14.71 -4.21 29.56
CA GLU A 488 15.91 -3.87 28.77
C GLU A 488 15.65 -4.02 27.26
N GLN A 489 14.77 -4.95 26.87
CA GLN A 489 14.37 -5.14 25.47
C GLN A 489 13.61 -3.92 24.93
N GLU A 490 12.69 -3.34 25.71
CA GLU A 490 12.01 -2.09 25.34
C GLU A 490 12.99 -0.93 25.20
N ILE A 491 13.96 -0.79 26.11
CA ILE A 491 14.96 0.29 26.08
C ILE A 491 15.86 0.14 24.85
N ARG A 492 16.29 -1.08 24.50
CA ARG A 492 17.06 -1.37 23.28
C ARG A 492 16.26 -1.06 22.03
N LEU A 493 14.98 -1.46 21.98
CA LEU A 493 14.08 -1.16 20.88
C LEU A 493 13.86 0.36 20.71
N PHE A 494 13.68 1.07 21.82
CA PHE A 494 13.54 2.52 21.87
C PHE A 494 14.80 3.22 21.36
N SER A 495 15.97 2.80 21.83
CA SER A 495 17.27 3.35 21.43
C SER A 495 17.53 3.15 19.93
N LYS A 496 17.26 1.94 19.41
CA LYS A 496 17.35 1.63 17.97
C LYS A 496 16.44 2.52 17.11
N ASN A 497 15.25 2.84 17.61
CA ASN A 497 14.25 3.64 16.91
C ASN A 497 14.22 5.12 17.36
N ALA A 498 15.23 5.61 18.08
CA ALA A 498 15.22 6.95 18.65
C ALA A 498 15.06 8.06 17.60
N ALA A 499 15.57 7.84 16.39
CA ALA A 499 15.42 8.76 15.26
C ALA A 499 14.02 8.74 14.61
N PHE A 500 13.18 7.78 14.97
CA PHE A 500 11.90 7.49 14.30
C PHE A 500 10.69 7.63 15.24
N LEU A 501 10.89 8.11 16.46
CA LEU A 501 9.81 8.30 17.42
C LEU A 501 8.72 9.22 16.85
N ARG A 502 7.46 8.87 17.08
CA ARG A 502 6.29 9.68 16.68
C ARG A 502 5.31 9.78 17.84
N VAL A 503 4.71 10.95 17.96
CA VAL A 503 3.58 11.19 18.86
C VAL A 503 2.45 11.78 18.03
N VAL A 504 1.28 11.16 18.07
CA VAL A 504 0.07 11.63 17.41
C VAL A 504 -0.91 12.07 18.49
N ARG A 505 -1.41 13.31 18.39
CA ARG A 505 -2.46 13.84 19.26
C ARG A 505 -3.61 14.30 18.38
N CYS A 506 -4.78 13.74 18.59
CA CYS A 506 -5.97 14.17 17.87
C CYS A 506 -6.71 15.23 18.68
N ARG A 507 -7.51 16.06 18.00
CA ARG A 507 -8.52 16.88 18.66
C ARG A 507 -9.69 16.01 19.12
N SER A 508 -10.39 16.44 20.16
CA SER A 508 -11.63 15.76 20.55
C SER A 508 -12.72 16.00 19.50
N LEU A 509 -13.70 15.10 19.44
CA LEU A 509 -14.83 15.25 18.51
C LEU A 509 -15.73 16.44 18.91
N ALA A 510 -15.77 16.76 20.21
CA ALA A 510 -16.47 17.93 20.73
C ALA A 510 -15.84 19.24 20.21
N ASP A 511 -14.51 19.35 20.18
CA ASP A 511 -13.85 20.56 19.68
C ASP A 511 -14.04 20.74 18.17
N GLU A 512 -14.14 19.64 17.41
CA GLU A 512 -14.39 19.66 15.97
C GLU A 512 -15.82 20.13 15.64
N CYS A 513 -16.81 19.73 16.45
CA CYS A 513 -18.21 20.13 16.26
C CYS A 513 -18.57 21.46 16.94
N SER A 514 -17.66 22.05 17.71
CA SER A 514 -17.87 23.32 18.41
C SER A 514 -17.73 24.51 17.46
N VAL A 515 -18.68 25.44 17.52
CA VAL A 515 -18.66 26.71 16.76
C VAL A 515 -17.43 27.57 17.07
N GLU A 516 -16.92 27.48 18.29
CA GLU A 516 -15.79 28.28 18.78
C GLU A 516 -14.44 27.67 18.38
N LEU A 517 -14.34 26.34 18.41
CA LEU A 517 -13.06 25.62 18.26
C LEU A 517 -12.89 24.99 16.87
N VAL A 518 -13.91 24.96 16.01
CA VAL A 518 -13.81 24.41 14.66
C VAL A 518 -12.61 25.02 13.90
N ASN A 519 -11.84 24.19 13.19
CA ASN A 519 -10.66 24.66 12.44
C ASN A 519 -11.09 25.34 11.14
N LYS A 520 -11.51 26.61 11.23
CA LYS A 520 -12.00 27.38 10.08
C LYS A 520 -10.92 27.56 9.03
N ASP A 521 -9.68 27.81 9.45
CA ASP A 521 -8.56 28.09 8.56
C ASP A 521 -8.26 26.91 7.64
N GLU A 522 -8.26 25.68 8.18
CA GLU A 522 -8.05 24.46 7.39
C GLU A 522 -9.22 24.21 6.42
N ILE A 523 -10.47 24.37 6.88
CA ILE A 523 -11.65 24.21 6.02
C ILE A 523 -11.61 25.23 4.89
N THR A 524 -11.37 26.50 5.19
CA THR A 524 -11.31 27.58 4.19
C THR A 524 -10.17 27.35 3.21
N SER A 525 -8.97 27.00 3.68
CA SER A 525 -7.82 26.74 2.81
C SER A 525 -8.06 25.55 1.87
N CYS A 526 -8.68 24.47 2.34
CA CYS A 526 -9.03 23.33 1.46
C CYS A 526 -10.10 23.72 0.42
N MET A 527 -11.07 24.53 0.82
CA MET A 527 -12.19 24.97 -0.02
C MET A 527 -11.81 26.05 -1.04
N ASP A 528 -10.57 26.55 -1.05
CA ASP A 528 -10.03 27.31 -2.20
C ASP A 528 -10.11 26.49 -3.50
N ASN A 529 -10.01 25.16 -3.37
CA ASN A 529 -10.41 24.23 -4.41
C ASN A 529 -11.85 23.75 -4.15
N PRO A 530 -12.84 24.15 -4.97
CA PRO A 530 -14.24 23.75 -4.75
C PRO A 530 -14.51 22.26 -4.96
N ASP A 531 -13.55 21.52 -5.53
CA ASP A 531 -13.60 20.06 -5.71
C ASP A 531 -12.73 19.30 -4.70
N SER A 532 -12.23 19.97 -3.66
CA SER A 532 -11.54 19.32 -2.54
C SER A 532 -12.48 18.37 -1.79
N GLU A 533 -11.97 17.26 -1.30
CA GLU A 533 -12.70 16.29 -0.48
C GLU A 533 -13.28 16.91 0.81
N MET A 534 -12.79 18.08 1.23
CA MET A 534 -13.37 18.86 2.32
C MET A 534 -14.87 19.18 2.07
N VAL A 535 -15.29 19.33 0.81
CA VAL A 535 -16.71 19.51 0.49
C VAL A 535 -17.55 18.31 0.91
N LEU A 536 -17.02 17.09 0.81
CA LEU A 536 -17.71 15.86 1.22
C LEU A 536 -17.90 15.81 2.73
N TYR A 537 -16.93 16.32 3.50
CA TYR A 537 -17.07 16.49 4.95
C TYR A 537 -18.20 17.47 5.30
N LEU A 538 -18.22 18.65 4.66
CA LEU A 538 -19.28 19.65 4.88
C LEU A 538 -20.65 19.10 4.50
N MET A 539 -20.73 18.32 3.42
CA MET A 539 -21.96 17.63 3.02
C MET A 539 -22.40 16.60 4.04
N LEU A 540 -21.50 15.77 4.59
CA LEU A 540 -21.83 14.81 5.65
C LEU A 540 -22.35 15.50 6.92
N ARG A 541 -21.70 16.59 7.35
CA ARG A 541 -22.20 17.41 8.49
C ARG A 541 -23.58 18.00 8.20
N SER A 542 -23.83 18.42 6.96
CA SER A 542 -25.13 18.95 6.54
C SER A 542 -26.21 17.87 6.47
N VAL A 543 -25.84 16.64 6.12
CA VAL A 543 -26.73 15.47 6.15
C VAL A 543 -27.08 15.07 7.58
N ASP A 544 -26.12 15.09 8.51
CA ASP A 544 -26.40 14.84 9.93
C ASP A 544 -27.40 15.88 10.48
N ARG A 545 -27.25 17.15 10.08
CA ARG A 545 -28.20 18.21 10.40
C ARG A 545 -29.58 17.99 9.78
N PHE A 546 -29.64 17.59 8.52
CA PHE A 546 -30.89 17.21 7.86
C PHE A 546 -31.60 16.10 8.65
N PHE A 547 -30.85 15.08 9.08
CA PHE A 547 -31.39 13.98 9.88
C PHE A 547 -31.94 14.47 11.21
N GLN A 548 -31.25 15.38 11.91
CA GLN A 548 -31.75 15.97 13.15
C GLN A 548 -33.07 16.74 12.95
N GLN A 549 -33.22 17.46 11.84
CA GLN A 549 -34.40 18.27 11.55
C GLN A 549 -35.59 17.45 11.04
N HIS A 550 -35.33 16.35 10.33
CA HIS A 550 -36.36 15.60 9.61
C HIS A 550 -36.53 14.15 10.08
N SER A 551 -35.71 13.68 11.02
CA SER A 551 -35.69 12.30 11.54
C SER A 551 -35.55 11.22 10.47
N ARG A 552 -34.97 11.58 9.32
CA ARG A 552 -34.66 10.70 8.19
C ARG A 552 -33.54 11.29 7.37
N TYR A 553 -32.86 10.47 6.59
CA TYR A 553 -31.87 10.93 5.62
C TYR A 553 -32.54 11.49 4.34
N PRO A 554 -31.85 12.37 3.58
CA PRO A 554 -32.39 12.89 2.33
C PRO A 554 -32.47 11.78 1.27
N GLY A 555 -33.55 11.80 0.47
CA GLY A 555 -33.69 10.92 -0.69
C GLY A 555 -33.95 9.44 -0.39
N VAL A 556 -34.33 9.09 0.84
CA VAL A 556 -34.69 7.70 1.21
C VAL A 556 -35.83 7.15 0.36
N TYR A 557 -36.80 8.00 0.00
CA TYR A 557 -37.89 7.62 -0.88
C TYR A 557 -37.82 8.38 -2.21
N ASN A 558 -37.92 7.66 -3.33
CA ASN A 558 -37.78 8.22 -4.68
C ASN A 558 -38.68 9.43 -4.96
N TYR A 559 -39.86 9.52 -4.34
CA TYR A 559 -40.81 10.62 -4.55
C TYR A 559 -40.45 11.89 -3.75
N GLN A 560 -39.52 11.82 -2.80
CA GLN A 560 -39.12 12.95 -1.93
C GLN A 560 -37.81 13.61 -2.40
N VAL A 561 -37.13 13.02 -3.39
CA VAL A 561 -35.79 13.42 -3.82
C VAL A 561 -35.73 14.90 -4.21
N GLU A 562 -36.69 15.38 -5.02
CA GLU A 562 -36.70 16.78 -5.48
C GLU A 562 -36.97 17.79 -4.34
N GLU A 563 -37.84 17.43 -3.38
CA GLU A 563 -38.12 18.28 -2.22
C GLU A 563 -36.91 18.32 -1.25
N ASP A 564 -36.22 17.20 -1.10
CA ASP A 564 -35.09 17.06 -0.19
C ASP A 564 -33.84 17.83 -0.64
N ILE A 565 -33.66 18.06 -1.94
CA ILE A 565 -32.56 18.90 -2.46
C ILE A 565 -32.65 20.30 -1.85
N GLY A 566 -33.84 20.91 -1.87
CA GLY A 566 -34.06 22.24 -1.33
C GLY A 566 -33.80 22.28 0.18
N LYS A 567 -34.30 21.29 0.92
CA LYS A 567 -34.09 21.16 2.37
C LYS A 567 -32.62 20.92 2.74
N LEU A 568 -31.92 20.07 1.98
CA LEU A 568 -30.50 19.83 2.18
C LEU A 568 -29.68 21.08 1.91
N LYS A 569 -29.99 21.83 0.85
CA LYS A 569 -29.35 23.13 0.56
C LYS A 569 -29.53 24.13 1.70
N LEU A 570 -30.70 24.17 2.33
CA LEU A 570 -30.93 24.98 3.54
C LEU A 570 -30.05 24.51 4.71
N CYS A 571 -29.87 23.20 4.90
CA CYS A 571 -28.98 22.65 5.92
C CYS A 571 -27.51 23.04 5.68
N VAL A 572 -27.03 22.98 4.42
CA VAL A 572 -25.68 23.42 4.04
C VAL A 572 -25.48 24.90 4.40
N ASN A 573 -26.37 25.77 3.93
CA ASN A 573 -26.24 27.21 4.17
C ASN A 573 -26.29 27.55 5.67
N SER A 574 -27.16 26.86 6.42
CA SER A 574 -27.23 27.00 7.88
C SER A 574 -25.92 26.61 8.57
N LEU A 575 -25.28 25.51 8.14
CA LEU A 575 -24.01 25.05 8.69
C LEU A 575 -22.88 26.05 8.41
N LEU A 576 -22.78 26.52 7.17
CA LEU A 576 -21.78 27.51 6.80
C LEU A 576 -21.96 28.82 7.58
N GLN A 577 -23.21 29.27 7.74
CA GLN A 577 -23.52 30.48 8.51
C GLN A 577 -23.17 30.32 9.99
N GLU A 578 -23.51 29.19 10.60
CA GLU A 578 -23.23 28.92 12.02
C GLU A 578 -21.73 28.91 12.32
N TYR A 579 -20.93 28.27 11.46
CA TYR A 579 -19.48 28.26 11.60
C TYR A 579 -18.83 29.56 11.10
N GLY A 580 -19.57 30.44 10.43
CA GLY A 580 -19.04 31.66 9.83
C GLY A 580 -18.07 31.38 8.67
N LEU A 581 -18.31 30.34 7.89
CA LEU A 581 -17.49 29.92 6.75
C LEU A 581 -17.97 30.61 5.47
N ASN A 582 -17.12 31.45 4.86
CA ASN A 582 -17.35 32.04 3.54
C ASN A 582 -16.80 31.13 2.42
N VAL A 583 -17.37 29.94 2.29
CA VAL A 583 -17.01 28.96 1.23
C VAL A 583 -18.20 28.68 0.34
N ASN A 584 -17.95 28.34 -0.93
CA ASN A 584 -19.00 28.02 -1.89
C ASN A 584 -19.07 26.50 -2.12
N VAL A 585 -20.22 25.89 -1.84
CA VAL A 585 -20.49 24.47 -2.14
C VAL A 585 -21.29 24.41 -3.43
N LYS A 586 -20.77 23.71 -4.46
CA LYS A 586 -21.47 23.55 -5.73
C LYS A 586 -22.78 22.78 -5.54
N ASP A 587 -23.83 23.19 -6.25
CA ASP A 587 -25.13 22.50 -6.22
C ASP A 587 -25.02 21.04 -6.68
N ASP A 588 -24.04 20.71 -7.51
CA ASP A 588 -23.76 19.34 -7.95
C ASP A 588 -23.54 18.38 -6.76
N TYR A 589 -22.85 18.81 -5.71
CA TYR A 589 -22.66 17.99 -4.50
C TYR A 589 -23.95 17.80 -3.71
N ILE A 590 -24.80 18.83 -3.65
CA ILE A 590 -26.12 18.73 -3.01
C ILE A 590 -27.01 17.76 -3.79
N HIS A 591 -26.94 17.84 -5.12
CA HIS A 591 -27.63 16.92 -6.01
C HIS A 591 -27.08 15.50 -5.94
N GLU A 592 -25.80 15.28 -5.71
CA GLU A 592 -25.25 13.93 -5.60
C GLU A 592 -25.69 13.25 -4.30
N PHE A 593 -25.63 13.98 -3.18
CA PHE A 593 -26.06 13.49 -1.86
C PHE A 593 -27.58 13.25 -1.75
N LYS A 594 -28.37 13.60 -2.80
CA LYS A 594 -29.81 13.32 -2.90
C LYS A 594 -30.15 11.86 -3.21
N HIS A 595 -29.25 11.13 -3.88
CA HIS A 595 -29.51 9.73 -4.28
C HIS A 595 -29.02 8.72 -3.25
N SER A 596 -28.34 9.20 -2.21
CA SER A 596 -27.64 8.38 -1.22
C SER A 596 -28.51 8.07 0.00
N GLY A 597 -29.84 8.02 -0.16
CA GLY A 597 -30.77 7.63 0.90
C GLY A 597 -30.48 6.21 1.38
N VAL A 598 -29.54 6.08 2.32
CA VAL A 598 -29.03 4.87 3.01
C VAL A 598 -29.18 3.57 2.20
N LYS A 599 -28.87 3.62 0.90
CA LYS A 599 -28.33 2.45 0.26
C LYS A 599 -26.88 2.53 0.66
N GLU A 600 -26.50 1.75 1.66
CA GLU A 600 -25.10 1.44 1.87
C GLU A 600 -24.62 0.94 0.51
N ALA A 601 -24.03 1.82 -0.29
CA ALA A 601 -23.18 1.42 -1.38
C ALA A 601 -21.88 0.99 -0.70
N SER A 602 -22.01 -0.07 0.09
CA SER A 602 -20.95 -0.91 0.64
C SER A 602 -19.94 -1.24 -0.47
N LEU A 603 -20.39 -1.20 -1.72
CA LEU A 603 -19.67 -1.20 -3.00
C LEU A 603 -18.28 -0.56 -3.02
N PHE A 604 -18.06 0.64 -2.47
CA PHE A 604 -16.76 1.33 -2.63
C PHE A 604 -15.69 0.83 -1.66
N MET A 605 -16.07 0.57 -0.40
CA MET A 605 -15.19 -0.05 0.60
C MET A 605 -15.05 -1.56 0.38
N LEU A 606 -16.12 -2.23 -0.08
CA LEU A 606 -16.07 -3.64 -0.47
C LEU A 606 -15.21 -3.85 -1.71
N GLY A 607 -15.17 -2.94 -2.68
CA GLY A 607 -14.22 -3.05 -3.80
C GLY A 607 -12.75 -3.02 -3.36
N ALA A 608 -12.44 -2.27 -2.31
CA ALA A 608 -11.10 -2.20 -1.72
C ALA A 608 -10.79 -3.35 -0.74
N LEU A 609 -11.82 -4.08 -0.26
CA LEU A 609 -11.69 -5.20 0.69
C LEU A 609 -12.06 -6.57 0.08
N ALA A 610 -12.65 -6.60 -1.11
CA ALA A 610 -13.05 -7.82 -1.85
C ALA A 610 -11.85 -8.61 -2.39
N GLU A 611 -10.64 -8.06 -2.27
CA GLU A 611 -9.39 -8.81 -2.48
C GLU A 611 -9.13 -9.83 -1.34
N SER A 612 -9.89 -9.81 -0.24
CA SER A 612 -9.54 -10.59 0.98
C SER A 612 -10.32 -11.90 1.22
N SER A 613 -11.55 -12.10 0.70
CA SER A 613 -12.26 -13.38 0.87
C SER A 613 -13.45 -13.63 -0.07
N ALA A 614 -13.62 -14.88 -0.49
CA ALA A 614 -14.76 -15.35 -1.31
C ALA A 614 -16.12 -15.22 -0.59
N ILE A 615 -16.15 -15.37 0.74
CA ILE A 615 -17.38 -15.27 1.55
C ILE A 615 -17.96 -13.85 1.51
N ALA A 616 -17.11 -12.82 1.50
CA ALA A 616 -17.56 -11.43 1.37
C ALA A 616 -18.10 -11.15 -0.05
N GLN A 617 -17.53 -11.78 -1.08
CA GLN A 617 -18.02 -11.68 -2.45
C GLN A 617 -19.42 -12.31 -2.60
N ASP A 618 -19.64 -13.49 -2.02
CA ASP A 618 -20.94 -14.18 -2.05
C ASP A 618 -22.01 -13.44 -1.23
N CYS A 619 -21.67 -12.91 -0.05
CA CYS A 619 -22.58 -12.08 0.74
C CYS A 619 -22.92 -10.76 0.02
N PHE A 620 -21.93 -10.16 -0.65
CA PHE A 620 -22.14 -8.97 -1.45
C PHE A 620 -23.02 -9.22 -2.68
N ALA A 621 -22.88 -10.40 -3.31
CA ALA A 621 -23.75 -10.86 -4.37
C ALA A 621 -25.18 -11.11 -3.89
N SER A 622 -25.34 -11.76 -2.73
CA SER A 622 -26.66 -12.15 -2.20
C SER A 622 -27.55 -10.97 -1.82
N VAL A 623 -26.95 -9.82 -1.48
CA VAL A 623 -27.67 -8.55 -1.25
C VAL A 623 -27.89 -7.72 -2.52
N GLY A 624 -27.53 -8.25 -3.71
CA GLY A 624 -27.70 -7.59 -5.00
C GLY A 624 -26.62 -6.54 -5.33
N GLY A 625 -25.52 -6.50 -4.58
CA GLY A 625 -24.45 -5.51 -4.73
C GLY A 625 -23.73 -5.58 -6.08
N LEU A 626 -23.47 -6.79 -6.59
CA LEU A 626 -22.88 -7.02 -7.91
C LEU A 626 -23.78 -6.52 -9.05
N SER A 627 -25.09 -6.76 -8.96
CA SER A 627 -26.06 -6.24 -9.93
C SER A 627 -26.12 -4.72 -9.90
N MET A 628 -26.05 -4.11 -8.71
CA MET A 628 -25.99 -2.65 -8.56
C MET A 628 -24.71 -2.07 -9.18
N LEU A 629 -23.55 -2.68 -8.94
CA LEU A 629 -22.28 -2.27 -9.57
C LEU A 629 -22.38 -2.29 -11.09
N ALA A 630 -22.87 -3.41 -11.64
CA ALA A 630 -23.01 -3.56 -13.09
C ALA A 630 -23.96 -2.52 -13.69
N GLN A 631 -25.08 -2.22 -13.02
CA GLN A 631 -26.01 -1.17 -13.45
C GLN A 631 -25.41 0.24 -13.34
N CYS A 632 -24.66 0.53 -12.28
CA CYS A 632 -23.98 1.81 -12.14
C CYS A 632 -22.89 1.99 -13.20
N VAL A 633 -22.09 0.96 -13.49
CA VAL A 633 -21.12 0.99 -14.59
C VAL A 633 -21.84 1.23 -15.92
N ALA A 634 -22.96 0.56 -16.16
CA ALA A 634 -23.74 0.76 -17.38
C ALA A 634 -24.28 2.19 -17.52
N ARG A 635 -24.77 2.80 -16.44
CA ARG A 635 -25.22 4.20 -16.43
C ARG A 635 -24.06 5.18 -16.65
N LEU A 636 -22.99 5.05 -15.88
CA LEU A 636 -21.84 5.95 -15.96
C LEU A 636 -21.09 5.81 -17.29
N ALA A 637 -21.09 4.63 -17.92
CA ALA A 637 -20.50 4.43 -19.24
C ALA A 637 -21.24 5.19 -20.37
N ILE A 638 -22.52 5.54 -20.18
CA ILE A 638 -23.25 6.40 -21.12
C ILE A 638 -22.77 7.86 -20.96
N GLU A 639 -22.64 8.30 -19.70
CA GLU A 639 -22.25 9.67 -19.33
C GLU A 639 -20.75 9.93 -19.51
N SER A 640 -19.93 8.89 -19.58
CA SER A 640 -18.46 8.98 -19.66
C SER A 640 -17.93 9.60 -20.95
N SER A 641 -18.77 9.73 -21.98
CA SER A 641 -18.44 10.45 -23.21
C SER A 641 -18.53 11.97 -23.06
N ILE A 642 -19.20 12.45 -22.00
CA ILE A 642 -19.50 13.87 -21.75
C ILE A 642 -18.73 14.36 -20.51
N GLU A 643 -18.64 13.54 -19.46
CA GLU A 643 -18.08 13.95 -18.17
C GLU A 643 -16.87 13.10 -17.73
N ARG A 644 -15.77 13.78 -17.38
CA ARG A 644 -14.50 13.12 -17.00
C ARG A 644 -14.56 12.45 -15.62
N SER A 645 -15.35 13.01 -14.71
CA SER A 645 -15.66 12.45 -13.38
C SER A 645 -16.43 11.13 -13.52
N ALA A 646 -17.47 11.08 -14.37
CA ALA A 646 -18.24 9.89 -14.66
C ALA A 646 -17.37 8.77 -15.27
N PHE A 647 -16.46 9.11 -16.20
CA PHE A 647 -15.47 8.16 -16.72
C PHE A 647 -14.57 7.59 -15.60
N LYS A 648 -14.01 8.44 -14.73
CA LYS A 648 -13.14 8.00 -13.62
C LYS A 648 -13.91 7.12 -12.61
N ALA A 649 -15.17 7.46 -12.31
CA ALA A 649 -16.04 6.66 -11.48
C ALA A 649 -16.34 5.30 -12.12
N ALA A 650 -16.70 5.27 -13.41
CA ALA A 650 -16.98 4.03 -14.14
C ALA A 650 -15.79 3.07 -14.16
N ILE A 651 -14.57 3.59 -14.40
CA ILE A 651 -13.34 2.78 -14.36
C ILE A 651 -13.06 2.25 -12.96
N THR A 652 -13.29 3.05 -11.92
CA THR A 652 -13.09 2.61 -10.53
C THR A 652 -14.08 1.52 -10.14
N MET A 653 -15.34 1.64 -10.56
CA MET A 653 -16.35 0.60 -10.36
C MET A 653 -16.06 -0.65 -11.19
N THR A 654 -15.47 -0.49 -12.38
CA THR A 654 -14.99 -1.61 -13.21
C THR A 654 -13.85 -2.37 -12.53
N ARG A 655 -12.92 -1.68 -11.85
CA ARG A 655 -11.88 -2.34 -11.02
C ARG A 655 -12.50 -3.16 -9.90
N ALA A 656 -13.46 -2.59 -9.17
CA ALA A 656 -14.16 -3.28 -8.11
C ALA A 656 -14.90 -4.53 -8.63
N LEU A 657 -15.59 -4.41 -9.77
CA LEU A 657 -16.20 -5.57 -10.44
C LEU A 657 -15.15 -6.60 -10.83
N CYS A 658 -14.05 -6.20 -11.45
CA CYS A 658 -12.96 -7.11 -11.85
C CYS A 658 -12.46 -7.93 -10.67
N ALA A 659 -12.23 -7.29 -9.52
CA ALA A 659 -11.79 -7.95 -8.30
C ALA A 659 -12.83 -8.95 -7.76
N CYS A 660 -14.13 -8.59 -7.78
CA CYS A 660 -15.20 -9.50 -7.36
C CYS A 660 -15.39 -10.71 -8.30
N LEU A 661 -15.03 -10.58 -9.58
CA LEU A 661 -15.22 -11.64 -10.58
C LEU A 661 -14.01 -12.57 -10.73
N GLY A 662 -12.83 -12.16 -10.25
CA GLY A 662 -11.55 -12.81 -10.53
C GLY A 662 -11.48 -14.30 -10.17
N ASP A 663 -12.14 -14.72 -9.09
CA ASP A 663 -12.10 -16.09 -8.56
C ASP A 663 -13.49 -16.74 -8.41
N ASN A 664 -14.56 -16.11 -8.92
CA ASN A 664 -15.94 -16.54 -8.67
C ASN A 664 -16.79 -16.52 -9.95
N ALA A 665 -16.55 -17.51 -10.82
CA ALA A 665 -17.24 -17.66 -12.11
C ALA A 665 -18.79 -17.69 -12.01
N PRO A 666 -19.43 -18.31 -10.99
CA PRO A 666 -20.88 -18.22 -10.81
C PRO A 666 -21.42 -16.78 -10.68
N LEU A 667 -20.69 -15.89 -9.99
CA LEU A 667 -21.07 -14.49 -9.84
C LEU A 667 -21.00 -13.73 -11.17
N ALA A 668 -19.96 -14.00 -11.96
CA ALA A 668 -19.83 -13.43 -13.30
C ALA A 668 -20.96 -13.91 -14.22
N ALA A 669 -21.40 -15.17 -14.12
CA ALA A 669 -22.51 -15.70 -14.91
C ALA A 669 -23.85 -15.01 -14.58
N GLY A 670 -24.09 -14.70 -13.30
CA GLY A 670 -25.29 -13.99 -12.82
C GLY A 670 -25.42 -12.55 -13.32
N LEU A 671 -24.35 -11.96 -13.88
CA LEU A 671 -24.36 -10.59 -14.41
C LEU A 671 -24.80 -10.48 -15.88
N ALA A 672 -25.09 -11.61 -16.54
CA ALA A 672 -25.45 -11.68 -17.96
C ALA A 672 -26.60 -10.75 -18.38
N GLU A 673 -27.54 -10.48 -17.47
CA GLU A 673 -28.74 -9.68 -17.72
C GLU A 673 -28.49 -8.16 -17.68
N HIS A 674 -27.34 -7.69 -17.19
CA HIS A 674 -27.08 -6.25 -16.96
C HIS A 674 -26.34 -5.54 -18.11
N HIS A 675 -26.25 -6.15 -19.30
CA HIS A 675 -25.57 -5.59 -20.48
C HIS A 675 -24.13 -5.07 -20.21
N LEU A 676 -23.45 -5.65 -19.22
CA LEU A 676 -22.14 -5.19 -18.74
C LEU A 676 -21.08 -5.15 -19.85
N VAL A 677 -21.05 -6.19 -20.70
CA VAL A 677 -20.11 -6.29 -21.83
C VAL A 677 -20.23 -5.12 -22.81
N SER A 678 -21.44 -4.66 -23.11
CA SER A 678 -21.65 -3.51 -24.00
C SER A 678 -21.09 -2.22 -23.38
N SER A 679 -21.32 -2.04 -22.08
CA SER A 679 -20.84 -0.89 -21.30
C SER A 679 -19.31 -0.85 -21.23
N LEU A 680 -18.67 -2.00 -21.01
CA LEU A 680 -17.21 -2.14 -21.02
C LEU A 680 -16.60 -1.82 -22.39
N LEU A 681 -17.25 -2.26 -23.48
CA LEU A 681 -16.83 -1.90 -24.84
C LEU A 681 -16.96 -0.40 -25.14
N MET A 682 -17.98 0.27 -24.56
CA MET A 682 -18.13 1.73 -24.65
C MET A 682 -17.00 2.45 -23.91
N LEU A 683 -16.67 2.06 -22.67
CA LEU A 683 -15.55 2.63 -21.91
C LEU A 683 -14.22 2.45 -22.64
N LEU A 684 -14.01 1.28 -23.26
CA LEU A 684 -12.83 1.00 -24.09
C LEU A 684 -12.79 1.83 -25.38
N SER A 685 -13.90 2.49 -25.78
CA SER A 685 -13.97 3.38 -26.95
C SER A 685 -13.57 4.82 -26.61
N CYS A 686 -13.46 5.16 -25.33
CA CYS A 686 -13.15 6.52 -24.93
C CYS A 686 -11.71 6.87 -25.31
N PRO A 687 -11.47 8.01 -25.99
CA PRO A 687 -10.14 8.40 -26.48
C PRO A 687 -9.15 8.76 -25.36
N THR A 688 -9.62 8.86 -24.11
CA THR A 688 -8.85 9.28 -22.93
C THR A 688 -8.46 8.12 -22.01
N VAL A 689 -8.69 6.86 -22.41
CA VAL A 689 -8.40 5.70 -21.57
C VAL A 689 -6.89 5.42 -21.50
N SER A 690 -6.35 5.27 -20.29
CA SER A 690 -4.93 4.89 -20.12
C SER A 690 -4.71 3.39 -20.37
N THR A 691 -3.48 2.96 -20.64
CA THR A 691 -3.15 1.53 -20.83
C THR A 691 -3.52 0.69 -19.60
N ALA A 692 -3.33 1.21 -18.40
CA ALA A 692 -3.73 0.56 -17.15
C ALA A 692 -5.26 0.42 -17.02
N ASP A 693 -6.03 1.43 -17.43
CA ASP A 693 -7.49 1.37 -17.44
C ASP A 693 -8.01 0.39 -18.50
N GLN A 694 -7.36 0.34 -19.68
CA GLN A 694 -7.66 -0.64 -20.74
C GLN A 694 -7.48 -2.05 -20.23
N LEU A 695 -6.38 -2.33 -19.52
CA LEU A 695 -6.11 -3.66 -18.98
C LEU A 695 -7.18 -4.08 -17.96
N CYS A 696 -7.61 -3.18 -17.07
CA CYS A 696 -8.71 -3.46 -16.15
C CYS A 696 -10.03 -3.80 -16.87
N ILE A 697 -10.40 -3.02 -17.89
CA ILE A 697 -11.61 -3.28 -18.68
C ILE A 697 -11.52 -4.66 -19.36
N ILE A 698 -10.37 -4.98 -19.94
CA ILE A 698 -10.16 -6.25 -20.67
C ILE A 698 -10.14 -7.44 -19.71
N LEU A 699 -9.55 -7.31 -18.51
CA LEU A 699 -9.60 -8.34 -17.47
C LEU A 699 -11.04 -8.60 -17.00
N THR A 700 -11.82 -7.53 -16.80
CA THR A 700 -13.25 -7.67 -16.45
C THR A 700 -14.03 -8.37 -17.57
N LEU A 701 -13.74 -8.01 -18.83
CA LEU A 701 -14.31 -8.69 -20.00
C LEU A 701 -13.93 -10.17 -20.03
N SER A 702 -12.67 -10.53 -19.72
CA SER A 702 -12.26 -11.93 -19.69
C SER A 702 -13.02 -12.77 -18.67
N HIS A 703 -13.18 -12.27 -17.45
CA HIS A 703 -13.95 -12.99 -16.43
C HIS A 703 -15.42 -13.13 -16.84
N CYS A 704 -16.00 -12.10 -17.47
CA CYS A 704 -17.36 -12.16 -17.99
C CYS A 704 -17.53 -13.20 -19.12
N THR A 705 -16.59 -13.24 -20.07
CA THR A 705 -16.67 -14.14 -21.24
C THR A 705 -16.28 -15.57 -20.91
N GLU A 706 -15.44 -15.79 -19.90
CA GLU A 706 -15.14 -17.12 -19.36
C GLU A 706 -16.37 -17.72 -18.67
N ALA A 707 -17.10 -16.91 -17.90
CA ALA A 707 -18.19 -17.39 -17.07
C ALA A 707 -19.54 -17.59 -17.79
N SER A 708 -19.80 -16.90 -18.90
CA SER A 708 -21.14 -16.91 -19.54
C SER A 708 -21.12 -16.84 -21.07
N GLU A 709 -21.87 -17.74 -21.70
CA GLU A 709 -22.11 -17.73 -23.14
C GLU A 709 -22.88 -16.49 -23.61
N VAL A 710 -23.74 -15.93 -22.75
CA VAL A 710 -24.50 -14.70 -23.06
C VAL A 710 -23.55 -13.52 -23.18
N HIS A 711 -22.54 -13.44 -22.32
CA HIS A 711 -21.48 -12.43 -22.41
C HIS A 711 -20.64 -12.58 -23.67
N GLN A 712 -20.32 -13.82 -24.08
CA GLN A 712 -19.63 -14.08 -25.34
C GLN A 712 -20.47 -13.59 -26.54
N GLN A 713 -21.78 -13.83 -26.55
CA GLN A 713 -22.68 -13.34 -27.61
C GLN A 713 -22.75 -11.81 -27.63
N HIS A 714 -22.84 -11.15 -26.48
CA HIS A 714 -22.82 -9.68 -26.38
C HIS A 714 -21.50 -9.09 -26.89
N LEU A 715 -20.36 -9.74 -26.65
CA LEU A 715 -19.06 -9.31 -27.17
C LEU A 715 -19.02 -9.39 -28.70
N LEU A 716 -19.54 -10.49 -29.26
CA LEU A 716 -19.60 -10.70 -30.72
C LEU A 716 -20.51 -9.67 -31.40
N GLN A 717 -21.69 -9.43 -30.83
CA GLN A 717 -22.68 -8.48 -31.37
C GLN A 717 -22.22 -7.02 -31.21
N GLY A 718 -21.49 -6.70 -30.15
CA GLY A 718 -20.97 -5.35 -29.86
C GLY A 718 -19.71 -4.97 -30.63
N GLY A 719 -19.26 -5.78 -31.60
CA GLY A 719 -18.00 -5.52 -32.33
C GLY A 719 -16.74 -5.67 -31.47
N GLY A 720 -16.80 -6.43 -30.37
CA GLY A 720 -15.67 -6.62 -29.47
C GLY A 720 -14.48 -7.32 -30.14
N LEU A 721 -14.72 -8.25 -31.07
CA LEU A 721 -13.63 -8.97 -31.76
C LEU A 721 -12.73 -8.05 -32.59
N SER A 722 -13.31 -7.14 -33.39
CA SER A 722 -12.51 -6.21 -34.19
C SER A 722 -11.67 -5.31 -33.29
N LYS A 723 -12.22 -4.95 -32.13
CA LYS A 723 -11.55 -4.10 -31.15
C LYS A 723 -10.42 -4.82 -30.39
N MET A 724 -10.63 -6.08 -30.01
CA MET A 724 -9.58 -6.94 -29.46
C MET A 724 -8.43 -7.14 -30.47
N ILE A 725 -8.75 -7.38 -31.75
CA ILE A 725 -7.74 -7.53 -32.81
C ILE A 725 -6.95 -6.23 -33.03
N ASN A 726 -7.62 -5.07 -33.03
CA ASN A 726 -6.95 -3.78 -33.15
C ASN A 726 -6.01 -3.53 -31.96
N LEU A 727 -6.46 -3.79 -30.71
CA LEU A 727 -5.62 -3.65 -29.52
C LEU A 727 -4.43 -4.61 -29.53
N LEU A 728 -4.59 -5.83 -30.04
CA LEU A 728 -3.48 -6.79 -30.20
C LEU A 728 -2.45 -6.32 -31.23
N ALA A 729 -2.88 -5.63 -32.29
CA ALA A 729 -2.03 -5.13 -33.36
C ALA A 729 -1.34 -3.79 -33.02
N GLU A 730 -2.00 -2.93 -32.23
CA GLU A 730 -1.54 -1.55 -31.96
C GLU A 730 -0.80 -1.40 -30.61
N SER A 731 -1.07 -2.27 -29.63
CA SER A 731 -0.45 -2.17 -28.30
C SER A 731 1.01 -2.63 -28.27
N GLN A 732 1.85 -1.95 -27.48
CA GLN A 732 3.21 -2.38 -27.13
C GLN A 732 3.27 -3.09 -25.76
N ASP A 733 2.16 -3.09 -25.01
CA ASP A 733 2.07 -3.67 -23.67
C ASP A 733 1.79 -5.19 -23.74
N GLU A 734 2.72 -6.01 -23.25
CA GLU A 734 2.64 -7.47 -23.32
C GLU A 734 1.55 -8.07 -22.39
N GLU A 735 1.22 -7.42 -21.27
CA GLU A 735 0.16 -7.88 -20.37
C GLU A 735 -1.22 -7.63 -20.99
N LEU A 736 -1.40 -6.46 -21.60
CA LEU A 736 -2.59 -6.14 -22.38
C LEU A 736 -2.81 -7.13 -23.52
N LYS A 737 -1.74 -7.47 -24.27
CA LYS A 737 -1.82 -8.50 -25.32
C LYS A 737 -2.24 -9.86 -24.77
N ARG A 738 -1.68 -10.28 -23.63
CA ARG A 738 -2.06 -11.56 -22.98
C ARG A 738 -3.53 -11.58 -22.56
N ALA A 739 -4.02 -10.52 -21.93
CA ALA A 739 -5.42 -10.41 -21.53
C ALA A 739 -6.35 -10.44 -22.76
N VAL A 740 -5.99 -9.73 -23.84
CA VAL A 740 -6.72 -9.75 -25.12
C VAL A 740 -6.74 -11.16 -25.73
N ILE A 741 -5.60 -11.87 -25.73
CA ILE A 741 -5.52 -13.25 -26.23
C ILE A 741 -6.44 -14.17 -25.42
N PHE A 742 -6.51 -13.99 -24.10
CA PHE A 742 -7.39 -14.78 -23.24
C PHE A 742 -8.88 -14.54 -23.57
N VAL A 743 -9.31 -13.29 -23.76
CA VAL A 743 -10.67 -12.97 -24.24
C VAL A 743 -10.96 -13.65 -25.58
N LEU A 744 -10.01 -13.65 -26.52
CA LEU A 744 -10.17 -14.33 -27.81
C LEU A 744 -10.25 -15.85 -27.69
N HIS A 745 -9.52 -16.45 -26.73
CA HIS A 745 -9.50 -17.89 -26.48
C HIS A 745 -10.78 -18.39 -25.79
N THR A 746 -11.33 -17.63 -24.84
CA THR A 746 -12.63 -17.96 -24.22
C THR A 746 -13.76 -18.00 -25.27
N CYS A 747 -13.67 -17.17 -26.30
CA CYS A 747 -14.59 -17.18 -27.45
C CYS A 747 -14.34 -18.35 -28.44
N GLU A 748 -13.30 -19.17 -28.26
CA GLU A 748 -12.93 -20.31 -29.12
C GLU A 748 -13.75 -21.59 -28.80
N GLN A 749 -14.27 -21.72 -27.58
CA GLN A 749 -14.95 -22.93 -27.09
C GLN A 749 -16.29 -23.29 -27.76
N LYS A 750 -16.83 -22.46 -28.66
CA LYS A 750 -17.95 -22.83 -29.57
C LYS A 750 -17.74 -22.34 -31.01
N SER A 751 -16.57 -22.59 -31.59
CA SER A 751 -16.32 -22.50 -33.03
C SER A 751 -16.41 -23.89 -33.69
N CYS A 752 -16.65 -23.97 -35.00
CA CYS A 752 -16.64 -25.20 -35.82
C CYS A 752 -15.27 -25.94 -35.88
N THR A 753 -14.41 -25.74 -34.88
CA THR A 753 -13.04 -26.22 -34.76
C THR A 753 -12.81 -26.79 -33.35
N VAL A 754 -13.73 -27.62 -32.86
CA VAL A 754 -13.48 -28.42 -31.65
C VAL A 754 -12.43 -29.49 -32.00
N GLY A 755 -11.28 -29.47 -31.31
CA GLY A 755 -10.26 -30.54 -31.35
C GLY A 755 -8.94 -30.25 -32.06
N LEU A 756 -8.52 -28.98 -32.22
CA LEU A 756 -7.21 -28.65 -32.81
C LEU A 756 -6.22 -28.11 -31.78
N SER A 757 -4.93 -28.38 -32.03
CA SER A 757 -3.78 -27.92 -31.24
C SER A 757 -3.65 -26.38 -31.21
N PRO A 758 -2.93 -25.80 -30.23
CA PRO A 758 -2.82 -24.35 -30.05
C PRO A 758 -2.46 -23.62 -31.36
N ILE A 759 -3.18 -22.54 -31.68
CA ILE A 759 -2.97 -21.75 -32.89
C ILE A 759 -1.58 -21.08 -32.84
N ASN A 760 -0.80 -21.23 -33.91
CA ASN A 760 0.49 -20.59 -34.10
C ASN A 760 0.66 -20.12 -35.56
N SER A 761 1.69 -19.32 -35.81
CA SER A 761 1.98 -18.73 -37.12
C SER A 761 2.17 -19.73 -38.26
N ARG A 762 2.36 -21.02 -37.95
CA ARG A 762 2.57 -22.10 -38.92
C ARG A 762 1.31 -22.92 -39.21
N ASN A 763 0.33 -22.94 -38.29
CA ASN A 763 -0.89 -23.75 -38.45
C ASN A 763 -2.13 -22.93 -38.83
N ILE A 764 -2.12 -21.60 -38.65
CA ILE A 764 -3.28 -20.72 -38.89
C ILE A 764 -3.84 -20.82 -40.32
N SER A 765 -2.96 -20.76 -41.34
CA SER A 765 -3.39 -20.81 -42.75
C SER A 765 -3.89 -22.21 -43.18
N ARG A 766 -3.57 -23.26 -42.42
CA ARG A 766 -4.07 -24.63 -42.67
C ARG A 766 -5.45 -24.83 -42.03
N ILE A 767 -5.65 -24.27 -40.84
CA ILE A 767 -6.91 -24.29 -40.09
C ILE A 767 -7.99 -23.47 -40.80
N LEU A 768 -7.61 -22.32 -41.40
CA LEU A 768 -8.51 -21.48 -42.19
C LEU A 768 -9.04 -22.14 -43.47
N ARG A 769 -8.34 -23.14 -44.01
CA ARG A 769 -8.74 -23.87 -45.25
C ARG A 769 -9.61 -25.10 -44.99
N SER A 770 -9.76 -25.53 -43.74
CA SER A 770 -10.53 -26.74 -43.38
C SER A 770 -12.02 -26.49 -43.09
N CYS A 771 -12.49 -25.25 -43.08
CA CYS A 771 -13.90 -24.95 -42.84
C CYS A 771 -14.74 -25.01 -44.13
N GLN A 772 -15.67 -25.96 -44.22
CA GLN A 772 -16.56 -26.12 -45.39
C GLN A 772 -17.70 -25.08 -45.49
N HIS A 773 -17.95 -24.25 -44.46
CA HIS A 773 -19.17 -23.43 -44.38
C HIS A 773 -18.99 -21.90 -44.38
N LYS A 774 -17.78 -21.35 -44.58
CA LYS A 774 -17.54 -19.89 -44.69
C LYS A 774 -18.38 -19.04 -43.70
N CYS A 775 -18.35 -19.35 -42.40
CA CYS A 775 -19.04 -18.53 -41.41
C CYS A 775 -18.41 -17.13 -41.33
N ASP A 776 -19.16 -16.12 -40.89
CA ASP A 776 -18.72 -14.72 -40.84
C ASP A 776 -17.39 -14.53 -40.08
N ARG A 777 -17.14 -15.37 -39.08
CA ARG A 777 -15.87 -15.42 -38.31
C ARG A 777 -14.65 -15.83 -39.15
N HIS A 778 -14.81 -16.73 -40.14
CA HIS A 778 -13.73 -17.09 -41.08
C HIS A 778 -13.47 -16.00 -42.11
N THR A 779 -14.51 -15.29 -42.56
CA THR A 779 -14.37 -14.14 -43.46
C THR A 779 -13.56 -13.03 -42.80
N VAL A 780 -13.86 -12.72 -41.53
CA VAL A 780 -13.13 -11.70 -40.75
C VAL A 780 -11.68 -12.12 -40.46
N LEU A 781 -11.42 -13.39 -40.13
CA LEU A 781 -10.06 -13.90 -39.92
C LEU A 781 -9.22 -13.94 -41.22
N MET A 782 -9.84 -14.29 -42.36
CA MET A 782 -9.19 -14.19 -43.67
C MET A 782 -8.90 -12.74 -44.05
N GLU A 783 -9.81 -11.80 -43.77
CA GLU A 783 -9.57 -10.38 -44.01
C GLU A 783 -8.42 -9.83 -43.14
N ALA A 784 -8.31 -10.28 -41.89
CA ALA A 784 -7.22 -9.93 -41.00
C ALA A 784 -5.87 -10.51 -41.45
N GLU A 785 -5.83 -11.78 -41.88
CA GLU A 785 -4.63 -12.40 -42.47
C GLU A 785 -4.20 -11.70 -43.77
N ASP A 786 -5.17 -11.36 -44.64
CA ASP A 786 -4.90 -10.63 -45.88
C ASP A 786 -4.44 -9.20 -45.61
N ARG A 787 -4.91 -8.54 -44.55
CA ARG A 787 -4.40 -7.23 -44.12
C ARG A 787 -2.98 -7.34 -43.58
N PHE A 788 -2.68 -8.37 -42.77
CA PHE A 788 -1.35 -8.64 -42.25
C PHE A 788 -0.34 -8.96 -43.35
N ARG A 789 -0.71 -9.81 -44.34
CA ARG A 789 0.12 -10.07 -45.54
C ARG A 789 0.31 -8.83 -46.40
N ARG A 790 -0.72 -8.01 -46.58
CA ARG A 790 -0.60 -6.74 -47.32
C ARG A 790 0.33 -5.76 -46.62
N ALA A 791 0.29 -5.68 -45.29
CA ALA A 791 1.22 -4.88 -44.50
C ALA A 791 2.66 -5.40 -44.63
N GLY A 792 2.88 -6.72 -44.49
CA GLY A 792 4.20 -7.34 -44.68
C GLY A 792 4.77 -7.20 -46.10
N GLN A 793 3.94 -7.31 -47.15
CA GLN A 793 4.37 -7.08 -48.53
C GLN A 793 4.68 -5.61 -48.84
N LYS A 794 4.07 -4.67 -48.11
CA LYS A 794 4.35 -3.24 -48.24
C LYS A 794 5.72 -2.90 -47.65
N VAL A 795 6.05 -3.46 -46.48
CA VAL A 795 7.38 -3.35 -45.85
C VAL A 795 8.47 -3.95 -46.74
N ILE A 796 8.24 -5.15 -47.31
CA ILE A 796 9.20 -5.79 -48.22
C ILE A 796 9.38 -4.99 -49.52
N ARG A 797 8.33 -4.36 -50.05
CA ARG A 797 8.43 -3.47 -51.23
C ARG A 797 9.18 -2.19 -50.93
N GLU A 798 8.95 -1.58 -49.77
CA GLU A 798 9.60 -0.35 -49.33
C GLU A 798 11.11 -0.59 -49.05
N GLU A 799 11.46 -1.72 -48.43
CA GLU A 799 12.85 -2.18 -48.26
C GLU A 799 13.54 -2.53 -49.59
N TRP A 800 12.83 -3.15 -50.54
CA TRP A 800 13.38 -3.44 -51.87
C TRP A 800 13.53 -2.20 -52.76
N SER A 801 12.69 -1.17 -52.61
CA SER A 801 12.89 0.12 -53.29
C SER A 801 14.06 0.90 -52.69
N ALA A 802 14.22 0.89 -51.36
CA ALA A 802 15.35 1.54 -50.69
C ALA A 802 16.70 0.88 -51.03
N SER A 803 16.72 -0.44 -51.29
CA SER A 803 17.94 -1.16 -51.69
C SER A 803 18.34 -0.99 -53.17
N LYS A 804 17.47 -0.46 -54.04
CA LYS A 804 17.80 -0.21 -55.46
C LYS A 804 18.39 1.17 -55.73
N ASP A 805 18.17 2.15 -54.85
CA ASP A 805 18.77 3.49 -54.94
C ASP A 805 20.15 3.59 -54.24
N CYS A 806 20.70 2.45 -53.77
CA CYS A 806 22.01 2.36 -53.13
C CYS A 806 22.97 1.37 -53.83
N ARG A 807 22.89 1.25 -55.17
CA ARG A 807 23.91 0.59 -56.02
C ARG A 807 24.34 1.46 -57.19
#